data_AF-A0A5A5RB64-F1
#
_entry.id   AF-A0A5A5RB64-F1
#
_cell.length_a   1.000
_cell.length_b   1.000
_cell.length_c   1.000
_cell.angle_alpha   90.00
_cell.angle_beta   90.00
_cell.angle_gamma   90.00
#
_symmetry.space_group_name_H-M   'P 1'
#
loop_
_entity.id
_entity.type
_entity.pdbx_description
1 polymer ?
#
loop_
_entity_poly.entity_id
_entity_poly.type
_entity_poly.pdbx_seq_one_letter_code
_entity_poly.pdbx_strand_id
1 'polypeptide(L)'
;MIKYVILNLEPSNDKIQCSLQIKYLSTNPLRALIWTIQRFYNFFYGEKFKLDYPTELINKYNNWNSKYKQFQKLGLNPSSANEDLDKFAKQLDRNLEQFNQELNNWLKSVPNKVEEKIEKNFLSSLEKFLDSDTKVIFVIETEILEIQKLFWHHWKLLKKHPQISLVFGITRPKNKVKQELYVRPFNEALKVLIIFGDIPEGNIQKQKNIWEKSISICHNLGIKLELHYLEKISSQKIRSLVDNGHQFEVIYFLGHNPYEEEGNGQEDNNIQISEYEYWTNSKFCECINIQRIKTLKLVILDSCYSLKLAKALINEAEIPQVIAMRESIFLDFSREFLVVLLIDLLRYKFLPFAIKEAQEKIEDNEDDKKWQSSASVVALLQNLNKTPWTWPNNKESRFKKNIFLYCSGFLSCLFILAIIPTLSKNRLLNLPGPINKIFPPSKAEVENVLQESTVTIKVYDPKTNSSSFFAGIIFAYDKKADKSHSQQDTTYYILTNAKSLENIENRQIVILTNQGRKDFRNYRPITEVSQHLAIMTFNSNKTHKIAQLSKANAALEEKVYMAARQSPEDSHSNLNLIDGKITDLDPMQQNQTYKFFYDSFDGTIKPKADGNSIINQYGCLIGIDLGSPNLPNQNLGIGIPENTLLEVKKLKNPQDTSINNIKESKFADLYTESCQYE
;
A
#
# COMPACT_ATOMS: atom_id res chain seq x y z
N MET A 1 -6.53 -21.56 -9.18
CA MET A 1 -5.45 -22.52 -9.59
C MET A 1 -4.13 -21.75 -9.58
N ILE A 2 -3.05 -22.37 -9.11
CA ILE A 2 -1.71 -21.75 -9.12
C ILE A 2 -0.86 -22.44 -10.20
N LYS A 3 -0.23 -21.65 -11.05
CA LYS A 3 0.71 -22.09 -12.09
C LYS A 3 2.12 -21.64 -11.71
N TYR A 4 3.00 -22.59 -11.46
CA TYR A 4 4.42 -22.33 -11.23
C TYR A 4 5.20 -22.45 -12.53
N VAL A 5 6.08 -21.47 -12.76
CA VAL A 5 7.16 -21.54 -13.76
C VAL A 5 8.45 -21.63 -13.01
N ILE A 6 9.08 -22.79 -13.06
CA ILE A 6 10.28 -23.07 -12.28
C ILE A 6 11.48 -22.98 -13.20
N LEU A 7 12.34 -22.00 -12.93
CA LEU A 7 13.68 -21.91 -13.50
C LEU A 7 14.64 -22.54 -12.48
N ASN A 8 15.10 -23.76 -12.78
CA ASN A 8 16.10 -24.44 -11.97
C ASN A 8 17.50 -24.11 -12.50
N LEU A 9 18.38 -23.65 -11.60
CA LEU A 9 19.76 -23.24 -11.85
C LEU A 9 20.70 -24.11 -10.99
N GLU A 10 21.30 -25.12 -11.62
CA GLU A 10 22.21 -26.08 -10.97
C GLU A 10 23.67 -25.73 -11.31
N PRO A 11 24.61 -25.83 -10.35
CA PRO A 11 26.02 -25.66 -10.64
C PRO A 11 26.53 -26.76 -11.60
N SER A 12 27.34 -26.38 -12.59
CA SER A 12 27.91 -27.27 -13.60
C SER A 12 29.30 -26.77 -14.03
N ASN A 13 30.33 -27.07 -13.25
CA ASN A 13 31.69 -26.53 -13.40
C ASN A 13 31.64 -24.98 -13.46
N ASP A 14 32.29 -24.33 -14.43
CA ASP A 14 32.27 -22.87 -14.62
C ASP A 14 30.97 -22.33 -15.24
N LYS A 15 29.94 -23.18 -15.34
CA LYS A 15 28.64 -22.86 -15.93
C LYS A 15 27.50 -23.22 -14.99
N ILE A 16 26.32 -22.72 -15.31
CA ILE A 16 25.07 -23.01 -14.61
C ILE A 16 24.18 -23.78 -15.57
N GLN A 17 23.87 -25.02 -15.22
CA GLN A 17 22.88 -25.81 -15.95
C GLN A 17 21.49 -25.30 -15.60
N CYS A 18 20.76 -24.90 -16.62
CA CYS A 18 19.43 -24.33 -16.49
C CYS A 18 18.39 -25.28 -17.06
N SER A 19 17.26 -25.38 -16.37
CA SER A 19 16.09 -26.07 -16.89
C SER A 19 14.81 -25.33 -16.51
N LEU A 20 13.84 -25.35 -17.43
CA LEU A 20 12.54 -24.73 -17.22
C LEU A 20 11.49 -25.82 -16.99
N GLN A 21 10.68 -25.67 -15.96
CA GLN A 21 9.57 -26.60 -15.66
C GLN A 21 8.29 -25.82 -15.41
N ILE A 22 7.15 -26.39 -15.77
CA ILE A 22 5.84 -25.83 -15.44
C ILE A 22 5.12 -26.82 -14.54
N LYS A 23 4.68 -26.35 -13.36
CA LYS A 23 3.95 -27.15 -12.38
C LYS A 23 2.61 -26.48 -12.07
N TYR A 24 1.54 -27.26 -12.02
CA TYR A 24 0.22 -26.78 -11.64
C TYR A 24 -0.13 -27.26 -10.24
N LEU A 25 -0.71 -26.37 -9.44
CA LEU A 25 -1.25 -26.67 -8.12
C LEU A 25 -2.72 -26.24 -8.05
N SER A 26 -3.61 -27.21 -7.81
CA SER A 26 -5.01 -26.92 -7.52
C SER A 26 -5.13 -26.41 -6.08
N THR A 27 -5.81 -25.28 -5.90
CA THR A 27 -6.16 -24.72 -4.57
C THR A 27 -7.51 -25.26 -4.06
N ASN A 28 -8.27 -25.98 -4.89
CA ASN A 28 -9.58 -26.52 -4.53
C ASN A 28 -9.47 -28.00 -4.07
N PRO A 29 -9.88 -28.32 -2.81
CA PRO A 29 -9.76 -29.68 -2.25
C PRO A 29 -10.70 -30.70 -2.92
N LEU A 30 -11.85 -30.30 -3.46
CA LEU A 30 -12.73 -31.23 -4.19
C LEU A 30 -12.17 -31.59 -5.57
N ARG A 31 -11.53 -30.63 -6.26
CA ARG A 31 -10.76 -30.94 -7.47
C ARG A 31 -9.53 -31.80 -7.16
N ALA A 32 -8.92 -31.63 -5.98
CA ALA A 32 -7.84 -32.50 -5.51
C ALA A 32 -8.32 -33.92 -5.18
N LEU A 33 -9.56 -34.09 -4.69
CA LEU A 33 -10.18 -35.40 -4.42
C LEU A 33 -10.62 -36.14 -5.68
N ILE A 34 -11.20 -35.44 -6.67
CA ILE A 34 -11.60 -36.05 -7.95
C ILE A 34 -10.37 -36.45 -8.77
N TRP A 35 -9.22 -35.78 -8.54
CA TRP A 35 -7.93 -36.10 -9.14
C TRP A 35 -7.00 -36.80 -8.12
N THR A 36 -7.54 -37.80 -7.42
CA THR A 36 -6.84 -38.64 -6.44
C THR A 36 -5.68 -39.46 -7.02
N ILE A 37 -5.41 -39.34 -8.31
CA ILE A 37 -4.16 -39.76 -8.92
C ILE A 37 -3.25 -38.54 -8.94
N GLN A 38 -2.44 -38.39 -7.89
CA GLN A 38 -1.42 -37.36 -7.77
C GLN A 38 -0.30 -37.61 -8.82
N ARG A 39 -0.60 -37.37 -10.10
CA ARG A 39 0.40 -37.03 -11.12
C ARG A 39 0.41 -35.51 -11.20
N PHE A 40 1.39 -34.90 -10.57
CA PHE A 40 1.84 -33.56 -10.95
C PHE A 40 1.94 -33.56 -12.48
N TYR A 41 1.12 -32.75 -13.16
CA TYR A 41 1.25 -32.58 -14.60
C TYR A 41 2.57 -31.82 -14.84
N ASN A 42 3.68 -32.56 -14.89
CA ASN A 42 4.96 -32.12 -15.42
C ASN A 42 4.80 -32.01 -16.93
N PHE A 43 4.13 -30.96 -17.41
CA PHE A 43 3.78 -30.88 -18.83
C PHE A 43 4.79 -30.12 -19.68
N PHE A 44 5.95 -29.78 -19.12
CA PHE A 44 7.10 -29.34 -19.93
C PHE A 44 8.38 -29.51 -19.12
N TYR A 45 9.21 -30.50 -19.47
CA TYR A 45 10.64 -30.42 -19.21
C TYR A 45 11.22 -29.57 -20.35
N GLY A 46 11.41 -28.28 -20.10
CA GLY A 46 12.08 -27.41 -21.05
C GLY A 46 13.49 -27.91 -21.31
N GLU A 47 13.95 -27.78 -22.56
CA GLU A 47 15.33 -28.05 -22.97
C GLU A 47 16.32 -27.51 -21.93
N LYS A 48 17.30 -28.34 -21.56
CA LYS A 48 18.42 -27.90 -20.73
C LYS A 48 19.33 -27.00 -21.54
N PHE A 49 19.81 -25.93 -20.94
CA PHE A 49 20.84 -25.07 -21.53
C PHE A 49 21.85 -24.69 -20.45
N LYS A 50 22.98 -24.11 -20.85
CA LYS A 50 24.02 -23.68 -19.93
C LYS A 50 24.12 -22.17 -19.99
N LEU A 51 24.10 -21.51 -18.83
CA LEU A 51 24.54 -20.13 -18.69
C LEU A 51 25.98 -20.11 -18.20
N ASP A 52 26.74 -19.10 -18.57
CA ASP A 52 28.02 -18.84 -17.92
C ASP A 52 27.78 -18.33 -16.50
N TYR A 53 28.72 -18.61 -15.59
CA TYR A 53 28.66 -18.06 -14.25
C TYR A 53 28.70 -16.52 -14.29
N PRO A 54 27.79 -15.81 -13.61
CA PRO A 54 27.62 -14.37 -13.79
C PRO A 54 28.59 -13.53 -12.98
N THR A 55 29.89 -13.69 -13.19
CA THR A 55 30.95 -13.03 -12.40
C THR A 55 30.76 -11.51 -12.35
N GLU A 56 30.45 -10.87 -13.48
CA GLU A 56 30.24 -9.42 -13.50
C GLU A 56 29.01 -8.99 -12.70
N LEU A 57 27.89 -9.71 -12.82
CA LEU A 57 26.69 -9.46 -12.02
C LEU A 57 26.95 -9.59 -10.52
N ILE A 58 27.68 -10.63 -10.10
CA ILE A 58 28.08 -10.82 -8.71
C ILE A 58 28.95 -9.65 -8.24
N ASN A 59 29.86 -9.15 -9.08
CA ASN A 59 30.65 -7.96 -8.76
C ASN A 59 29.79 -6.69 -8.63
N LYS A 60 28.77 -6.49 -9.50
CA LYS A 60 27.82 -5.38 -9.37
C LYS A 60 27.00 -5.48 -8.09
N TYR A 61 26.53 -6.69 -7.75
CA TYR A 61 25.85 -6.96 -6.49
C TYR A 61 26.72 -6.63 -5.28
N ASN A 62 27.97 -7.09 -5.26
CA ASN A 62 28.90 -6.85 -4.16
C ASN A 62 29.23 -5.35 -4.01
N ASN A 63 29.35 -4.61 -5.12
CA ASN A 63 29.53 -3.16 -5.09
C ASN A 63 28.28 -2.46 -4.52
N TRP A 64 27.08 -2.82 -4.99
CA TRP A 64 25.83 -2.33 -4.41
C TRP A 64 25.78 -2.62 -2.90
N ASN A 65 26.05 -3.86 -2.47
CA ASN A 65 25.95 -4.26 -1.07
C ASN A 65 26.96 -3.51 -0.19
N SER A 66 28.19 -3.36 -0.66
CA SER A 66 29.22 -2.57 0.03
C SER A 66 28.75 -1.12 0.25
N LYS A 67 28.16 -0.49 -0.77
CA LYS A 67 27.62 0.87 -0.67
C LYS A 67 26.37 0.95 0.21
N TYR A 68 25.51 -0.04 0.14
CA TYR A 68 24.33 -0.14 0.98
C TYR A 68 24.69 -0.24 2.47
N LYS A 69 25.69 -1.07 2.83
CA LYS A 69 26.22 -1.15 4.20
C LYS A 69 26.88 0.17 4.65
N GLN A 70 27.64 0.83 3.78
CA GLN A 70 28.19 2.17 4.08
C GLN A 70 27.08 3.18 4.36
N PHE A 71 26.05 3.20 3.51
CA PHE A 71 24.89 4.07 3.65
C PHE A 71 24.13 3.81 4.95
N GLN A 72 23.97 2.55 5.35
CA GLN A 72 23.41 2.19 6.65
C GLN A 72 24.21 2.74 7.83
N LYS A 73 25.54 2.61 7.80
CA LYS A 73 26.42 3.13 8.86
C LYS A 73 26.35 4.66 8.96
N LEU A 74 26.23 5.36 7.83
CA LEU A 74 26.08 6.82 7.81
C LEU A 74 24.71 7.28 8.29
N GLY A 75 23.64 6.59 7.90
CA GLY A 75 22.27 6.89 8.36
C GLY A 75 22.03 6.66 9.86
N LEU A 76 22.97 5.98 10.55
CA LEU A 76 22.99 5.82 12.00
C LEU A 76 23.78 6.94 12.72
N ASN A 77 24.53 7.77 11.98
CA ASN A 77 25.33 8.86 12.54
C ASN A 77 24.62 10.22 12.37
N PRO A 78 24.07 10.80 13.45
CA PRO A 78 23.32 12.05 13.41
C PRO A 78 24.17 13.28 13.05
N SER A 79 25.51 13.14 13.02
CA SER A 79 26.45 14.20 12.63
C SER A 79 26.78 14.21 11.13
N SER A 80 26.23 13.28 10.34
CA SER A 80 26.46 13.25 8.89
C SER A 80 25.69 14.39 8.21
N ALA A 81 26.37 15.18 7.37
CA ALA A 81 25.74 16.27 6.65
C ALA A 81 24.72 15.71 5.63
N ASN A 82 23.57 16.37 5.47
CA ASN A 82 22.51 15.96 4.53
C ASN A 82 23.03 15.83 3.08
N GLU A 83 24.04 16.61 2.68
CA GLU A 83 24.67 16.54 1.36
C GLU A 83 25.42 15.22 1.13
N ASP A 84 26.02 14.64 2.17
CA ASP A 84 26.70 13.35 2.07
C ASP A 84 25.68 12.23 1.89
N LEU A 85 24.57 12.24 2.64
CA LEU A 85 23.52 11.22 2.54
C LEU A 85 22.86 11.18 1.13
N ASP A 86 22.54 12.34 0.55
CA ASP A 86 21.97 12.41 -0.82
C ASP A 86 22.95 11.90 -1.88
N LYS A 87 24.24 12.24 -1.73
CA LYS A 87 25.30 11.75 -2.62
C LYS A 87 25.44 10.21 -2.54
N PHE A 88 25.39 9.65 -1.34
CA PHE A 88 25.41 8.19 -1.13
C PHE A 88 24.16 7.51 -1.68
N ALA A 89 22.97 8.09 -1.47
CA ALA A 89 21.71 7.58 -2.04
C ALA A 89 21.77 7.53 -3.58
N LYS A 90 22.17 8.63 -4.23
CA LYS A 90 22.38 8.66 -5.70
C LYS A 90 23.42 7.67 -6.19
N GLN A 91 24.45 7.39 -5.40
CA GLN A 91 25.44 6.36 -5.75
C GLN A 91 24.85 4.95 -5.63
N LEU A 92 24.05 4.71 -4.59
CA LEU A 92 23.36 3.45 -4.37
C LEU A 92 22.37 3.15 -5.49
N ASP A 93 21.59 4.14 -5.92
CA ASP A 93 20.65 4.02 -7.05
C ASP A 93 21.37 3.69 -8.35
N ARG A 94 22.48 4.38 -8.64
CA ARG A 94 23.31 4.07 -9.82
C ARG A 94 23.88 2.65 -9.77
N ASN A 95 24.31 2.19 -8.60
CA ASN A 95 24.80 0.83 -8.42
C ASN A 95 23.68 -0.20 -8.62
N LEU A 96 22.48 0.09 -8.12
CA LEU A 96 21.29 -0.75 -8.32
C LEU A 96 20.88 -0.79 -9.79
N GLU A 97 20.94 0.34 -10.50
CA GLU A 97 20.68 0.41 -11.93
C GLU A 97 21.71 -0.40 -12.74
N GLN A 98 23.00 -0.27 -12.43
CA GLN A 98 24.05 -1.08 -13.06
C GLN A 98 23.85 -2.57 -12.79
N PHE A 99 23.48 -2.93 -11.56
CA PHE A 99 23.10 -4.30 -11.23
C PHE A 99 21.91 -4.77 -12.07
N ASN A 100 20.86 -3.96 -12.20
CA ASN A 100 19.68 -4.28 -12.98
C ASN A 100 20.01 -4.47 -14.47
N GLN A 101 20.82 -3.58 -15.04
CA GLN A 101 21.29 -3.70 -16.41
C GLN A 101 22.05 -5.01 -16.61
N GLU A 102 22.97 -5.32 -15.69
CA GLU A 102 23.78 -6.53 -15.80
C GLU A 102 22.99 -7.82 -15.56
N LEU A 103 22.00 -7.81 -14.65
CA LEU A 103 21.08 -8.93 -14.46
C LEU A 103 20.36 -9.26 -15.78
N ASN A 104 19.90 -8.22 -16.46
CA ASN A 104 19.22 -8.37 -17.74
C ASN A 104 20.19 -8.76 -18.87
N ASN A 105 21.44 -8.28 -18.86
CA ASN A 105 22.46 -8.68 -19.83
C ASN A 105 22.82 -10.14 -19.66
N TRP A 106 23.08 -10.61 -18.44
CA TRP A 106 23.39 -12.01 -18.15
C TRP A 106 22.25 -12.94 -18.57
N LEU A 107 20.99 -12.57 -18.29
CA LEU A 107 19.84 -13.37 -18.68
C LEU A 107 19.55 -13.34 -20.20
N LYS A 108 20.15 -12.39 -20.93
CA LYS A 108 20.12 -12.29 -22.40
C LYS A 108 21.35 -12.87 -23.10
N SER A 109 22.50 -12.91 -22.45
CA SER A 109 23.81 -13.24 -23.05
C SER A 109 23.89 -14.69 -23.54
N VAL A 110 22.91 -15.51 -23.18
CA VAL A 110 22.85 -16.91 -23.57
C VAL A 110 21.88 -17.05 -24.74
N PRO A 111 22.36 -17.51 -25.91
CA PRO A 111 21.74 -17.23 -27.19
C PRO A 111 20.25 -17.64 -27.20
N ASN A 112 19.39 -16.62 -27.17
CA ASN A 112 17.98 -16.58 -27.59
C ASN A 112 17.03 -17.66 -27.04
N LYS A 113 17.14 -18.10 -25.79
CA LYS A 113 16.26 -19.19 -25.33
C LYS A 113 15.55 -19.00 -23.98
N VAL A 114 15.99 -18.20 -23.02
CA VAL A 114 15.27 -18.18 -21.71
C VAL A 114 14.07 -17.25 -21.75
N GLU A 115 14.30 -15.94 -21.92
CA GLU A 115 13.25 -14.92 -22.00
C GLU A 115 12.30 -15.25 -23.15
N GLU A 116 12.81 -15.49 -24.35
CA GLU A 116 12.00 -15.85 -25.52
C GLU A 116 11.23 -17.16 -25.36
N LYS A 117 11.76 -18.21 -24.69
CA LYS A 117 10.95 -19.43 -24.45
C LYS A 117 9.93 -19.24 -23.35
N ILE A 118 10.22 -18.43 -22.32
CA ILE A 118 9.21 -18.08 -21.33
C ILE A 118 8.12 -17.22 -22.02
N GLU A 119 8.51 -16.26 -22.86
CA GLU A 119 7.56 -15.46 -23.64
C GLU A 119 6.75 -16.34 -24.62
N LYS A 120 7.43 -17.13 -25.46
CA LYS A 120 6.80 -17.97 -26.48
C LYS A 120 6.03 -19.16 -25.94
N ASN A 121 6.59 -19.95 -25.02
CA ASN A 121 5.97 -21.19 -24.55
C ASN A 121 5.08 -20.98 -23.33
N PHE A 122 5.24 -19.87 -22.61
CA PHE A 122 4.53 -19.63 -21.37
C PHE A 122 3.62 -18.39 -21.40
N LEU A 123 4.07 -17.25 -21.94
CA LEU A 123 3.27 -16.01 -22.00
C LEU A 123 2.27 -15.97 -23.15
N SER A 124 2.60 -16.47 -24.34
CA SER A 124 1.63 -16.59 -25.45
C SER A 124 0.45 -17.51 -25.10
N SER A 125 0.66 -18.44 -24.17
CA SER A 125 -0.38 -19.30 -23.60
C SER A 125 -1.03 -18.70 -22.36
N LEU A 126 -0.41 -17.72 -21.70
CA LEU A 126 -1.01 -17.04 -20.54
C LEU A 126 -2.29 -16.31 -20.93
N GLU A 127 -2.34 -15.61 -22.06
CA GLU A 127 -3.56 -14.93 -22.51
C GLU A 127 -4.75 -15.89 -22.72
N LYS A 128 -4.48 -17.15 -23.06
CA LYS A 128 -5.51 -18.20 -23.25
C LYS A 128 -6.00 -18.86 -21.95
N PHE A 129 -5.23 -18.73 -20.85
CA PHE A 129 -5.49 -19.42 -19.58
C PHE A 129 -5.60 -18.48 -18.36
N LEU A 130 -5.45 -17.17 -18.57
CA LEU A 130 -5.82 -16.12 -17.63
C LEU A 130 -7.35 -15.96 -17.63
N ASP A 131 -8.05 -17.01 -17.22
CA ASP A 131 -9.29 -16.77 -16.47
C ASP A 131 -8.91 -15.95 -15.23
N SER A 132 -9.81 -15.06 -14.76
CA SER A 132 -9.51 -14.08 -13.69
C SER A 132 -8.93 -14.66 -12.39
N ASP A 133 -9.03 -15.98 -12.21
CA ASP A 133 -8.73 -16.71 -10.98
C ASP A 133 -7.41 -17.50 -11.03
N THR A 134 -6.71 -17.52 -12.17
CA THR A 134 -5.40 -18.19 -12.27
C THR A 134 -4.29 -17.29 -11.74
N LYS A 135 -3.54 -17.76 -10.75
CA LYS A 135 -2.36 -17.07 -10.20
C LYS A 135 -1.09 -17.68 -10.78
N VAL A 136 -0.19 -16.83 -11.25
CA VAL A 136 1.05 -17.25 -11.90
C VAL A 136 2.24 -16.82 -11.06
N ILE A 137 3.04 -17.81 -10.70
CA ILE A 137 4.20 -17.64 -9.83
C ILE A 137 5.45 -18.11 -10.57
N PHE A 138 6.37 -17.20 -10.82
CA PHE A 138 7.71 -17.50 -11.25
C PHE A 138 8.54 -17.98 -10.06
N VAL A 139 9.29 -19.04 -10.25
CA VAL A 139 10.03 -19.73 -9.20
C VAL A 139 11.49 -19.81 -9.62
N ILE A 140 12.38 -19.28 -8.78
CA ILE A 140 13.81 -19.51 -8.91
C ILE A 140 14.17 -20.66 -7.98
N GLU A 141 14.65 -21.76 -8.54
CA GLU A 141 15.15 -22.92 -7.79
C GLU A 141 16.66 -23.01 -8.02
N THR A 142 17.45 -22.94 -6.97
CA THR A 142 18.91 -23.05 -7.06
C THR A 142 19.49 -23.35 -5.70
N GLU A 143 20.65 -24.00 -5.65
CA GLU A 143 21.44 -24.17 -4.43
C GLU A 143 22.61 -23.19 -4.32
N ILE A 144 22.86 -22.38 -5.37
CA ILE A 144 23.97 -21.43 -5.43
C ILE A 144 23.60 -20.19 -4.61
N LEU A 145 24.27 -19.97 -3.47
CA LEU A 145 23.90 -18.96 -2.49
C LEU A 145 23.99 -17.53 -3.05
N GLU A 146 25.02 -17.24 -3.84
CA GLU A 146 25.26 -15.95 -4.48
C GLU A 146 24.13 -15.60 -5.44
N ILE A 147 23.62 -16.58 -6.17
CA ILE A 147 22.51 -16.41 -7.11
C ILE A 147 21.19 -16.21 -6.37
N GLN A 148 21.02 -16.83 -5.20
CA GLN A 148 19.82 -16.62 -4.38
C GLN A 148 19.76 -15.23 -3.78
N LYS A 149 20.89 -14.54 -3.61
CA LYS A 149 20.94 -13.18 -3.08
C LYS A 149 20.51 -12.12 -4.10
N LEU A 150 20.48 -12.44 -5.39
CA LEU A 150 20.16 -11.49 -6.46
C LEU A 150 18.72 -10.95 -6.39
N PHE A 151 18.52 -9.70 -6.84
CA PHE A 151 17.22 -9.03 -6.89
C PHE A 151 16.42 -9.43 -8.14
N TRP A 152 16.02 -10.70 -8.16
CA TRP A 152 15.31 -11.31 -9.28
C TRP A 152 14.01 -10.61 -9.68
N HIS A 153 13.35 -9.90 -8.75
CA HIS A 153 12.15 -9.10 -9.06
C HIS A 153 12.45 -7.91 -9.98
N HIS A 154 13.72 -7.50 -10.13
CA HIS A 154 14.15 -6.50 -11.09
C HIS A 154 14.37 -7.02 -12.51
N TRP A 155 14.21 -8.33 -12.75
CA TRP A 155 14.29 -8.88 -14.09
C TRP A 155 13.23 -8.25 -14.99
N LYS A 156 13.66 -7.69 -16.14
CA LYS A 156 12.81 -6.98 -17.10
C LYS A 156 11.58 -7.79 -17.52
N LEU A 157 11.70 -9.11 -17.64
CA LEU A 157 10.59 -10.00 -17.96
C LEU A 157 9.47 -9.91 -16.90
N LEU A 158 9.82 -9.90 -15.62
CA LEU A 158 8.84 -9.83 -14.52
C LEU A 158 8.21 -8.44 -14.42
N LYS A 159 8.98 -7.38 -14.68
CA LYS A 159 8.46 -6.00 -14.74
C LYS A 159 7.46 -5.80 -15.88
N LYS A 160 7.69 -6.41 -17.06
CA LYS A 160 6.74 -6.40 -18.20
C LYS A 160 5.41 -7.11 -17.88
N HIS A 161 5.40 -8.01 -16.90
CA HIS A 161 4.27 -8.87 -16.60
C HIS A 161 3.84 -8.76 -15.13
N PRO A 162 3.15 -7.65 -14.76
CA PRO A 162 2.75 -7.39 -13.38
C PRO A 162 1.87 -8.49 -12.78
N GLN A 163 1.15 -9.25 -13.61
CA GLN A 163 0.34 -10.41 -13.22
C GLN A 163 1.14 -11.64 -12.74
N ILE A 164 2.47 -11.60 -12.85
CA ILE A 164 3.37 -12.67 -12.39
C ILE A 164 4.06 -12.22 -11.11
N SER A 165 4.00 -13.06 -10.08
CA SER A 165 4.79 -12.87 -8.86
C SER A 165 5.99 -13.81 -8.81
N LEU A 166 6.97 -13.51 -7.96
CA LEU A 166 8.20 -14.26 -7.81
C LEU A 166 8.28 -14.97 -6.44
N VAL A 167 8.86 -16.18 -6.40
CA VAL A 167 9.30 -16.88 -5.16
C VAL A 167 10.61 -17.63 -5.39
N PHE A 168 11.33 -17.94 -4.30
CA PHE A 168 12.44 -18.90 -4.30
C PHE A 168 11.92 -20.27 -3.90
N GLY A 169 12.02 -21.23 -4.82
CA GLY A 169 11.50 -22.58 -4.63
C GLY A 169 12.49 -23.49 -3.94
N ILE A 170 11.99 -24.29 -2.99
CA ILE A 170 12.71 -25.40 -2.37
C ILE A 170 11.89 -26.68 -2.57
N THR A 171 12.48 -27.68 -3.21
CA THR A 171 11.75 -28.87 -3.70
C THR A 171 12.18 -30.17 -3.02
N ARG A 172 13.30 -30.17 -2.28
CA ARG A 172 13.86 -31.36 -1.61
C ARG A 172 14.05 -31.13 -0.09
N PRO A 173 12.96 -31.05 0.71
CA PRO A 173 13.12 -31.04 2.17
C PRO A 173 13.78 -32.35 2.63
N LYS A 174 14.74 -32.25 3.55
CA LYS A 174 15.55 -33.40 4.03
C LYS A 174 14.71 -34.39 4.85
N ASN A 175 13.69 -33.89 5.54
CA ASN A 175 12.76 -34.71 6.31
C ASN A 175 11.44 -34.85 5.54
N LYS A 176 10.83 -36.04 5.58
CA LYS A 176 9.46 -36.28 5.07
C LYS A 176 8.49 -36.17 6.25
N VAL A 177 8.25 -34.96 6.75
CA VAL A 177 7.22 -34.75 7.77
C VAL A 177 5.86 -34.81 7.07
N LYS A 178 5.02 -35.78 7.41
CA LYS A 178 3.62 -35.73 6.99
C LYS A 178 2.94 -34.60 7.77
N GLN A 179 2.99 -33.37 7.28
CA GLN A 179 2.04 -32.36 7.76
C GLN A 179 0.64 -32.78 7.30
N GLU A 180 -0.22 -33.05 8.26
CA GLU A 180 -1.65 -33.20 8.04
C GLU A 180 -2.21 -31.94 7.38
N LEU A 181 -3.23 -32.10 6.54
CA LEU A 181 -3.98 -30.98 5.98
C LEU A 181 -4.74 -30.27 7.12
N TYR A 182 -4.05 -29.39 7.84
CA TYR A 182 -4.71 -28.53 8.83
C TYR A 182 -5.50 -27.46 8.09
N VAL A 183 -6.82 -27.54 8.24
CA VAL A 183 -7.75 -26.49 7.83
C VAL A 183 -8.26 -25.86 9.12
N ARG A 184 -7.92 -24.59 9.34
CA ARG A 184 -8.43 -23.86 10.49
C ARG A 184 -9.97 -23.83 10.44
N PRO A 185 -10.65 -24.23 11.52
CA PRO A 185 -12.07 -23.97 11.66
C PRO A 185 -12.39 -22.48 11.56
N PHE A 186 -13.53 -22.16 10.94
CA PHE A 186 -13.93 -20.78 10.65
C PHE A 186 -14.04 -19.87 11.89
N ASN A 187 -14.26 -20.45 13.07
CA ASN A 187 -14.46 -19.72 14.33
C ASN A 187 -13.19 -19.57 15.17
N GLU A 188 -12.08 -20.18 14.75
CA GLU A 188 -10.79 -20.11 15.45
C GLU A 188 -9.98 -18.89 15.02
N ALA A 189 -9.28 -18.32 16.00
CA ALA A 189 -8.42 -17.17 15.77
C ALA A 189 -7.19 -17.53 14.93
N LEU A 190 -6.74 -16.60 14.09
CA LEU A 190 -5.40 -16.61 13.52
C LEU A 190 -4.45 -16.35 14.67
N LYS A 191 -3.71 -17.39 15.07
CA LYS A 191 -2.71 -17.28 16.14
C LYS A 191 -1.37 -16.89 15.55
N VAL A 192 -0.90 -15.72 15.96
CA VAL A 192 0.40 -15.15 15.56
C VAL A 192 1.30 -15.12 16.78
N LEU A 193 2.44 -15.79 16.68
CA LEU A 193 3.51 -15.68 17.66
C LEU A 193 4.50 -14.60 17.22
N ILE A 194 4.67 -13.58 18.03
CA ILE A 194 5.54 -12.43 17.80
C ILE A 194 6.72 -12.58 18.76
N ILE A 195 7.90 -12.79 18.18
CA ILE A 195 9.14 -13.06 18.90
C ILE A 195 10.07 -11.86 18.71
N PHE A 196 10.44 -11.21 19.81
CA PHE A 196 11.41 -10.12 19.83
C PHE A 196 12.76 -10.63 20.34
N GLY A 197 13.77 -10.59 19.46
CA GLY A 197 15.17 -10.82 19.83
C GLY A 197 15.76 -9.69 20.67
N ASP A 198 17.08 -9.55 20.65
CA ASP A 198 17.76 -8.46 21.35
C ASP A 198 17.58 -7.14 20.59
N ILE A 199 16.49 -6.42 20.84
CA ILE A 199 16.20 -5.12 20.24
C ILE A 199 15.81 -4.10 21.31
N PRO A 200 16.05 -2.79 21.09
CA PRO A 200 15.69 -1.76 22.06
C PRO A 200 14.18 -1.75 22.39
N GLU A 201 13.83 -1.59 23.66
CA GLU A 201 12.43 -1.66 24.15
C GLU A 201 11.49 -0.69 23.43
N GLY A 202 11.97 0.51 23.05
CA GLY A 202 11.17 1.47 22.29
C GLY A 202 10.71 0.96 20.91
N ASN A 203 11.47 0.04 20.30
CA ASN A 203 11.13 -0.55 19.02
C ASN A 203 10.13 -1.69 19.16
N ILE A 204 10.19 -2.43 20.27
CA ILE A 204 9.18 -3.44 20.64
C ILE A 204 7.81 -2.78 20.69
N GLN A 205 7.65 -1.66 21.40
CA GLN A 205 6.34 -1.01 21.53
C GLN A 205 5.80 -0.49 20.20
N LYS A 206 6.64 0.11 19.36
CA LYS A 206 6.25 0.55 18.01
C LYS A 206 5.76 -0.63 17.17
N GLN A 207 6.43 -1.78 17.27
CA GLN A 207 6.04 -2.98 16.53
C GLN A 207 4.73 -3.58 17.04
N LYS A 208 4.54 -3.61 18.37
CA LYS A 208 3.27 -4.02 18.98
C LYS A 208 2.11 -3.20 18.46
N ASN A 209 2.25 -1.87 18.44
CA ASN A 209 1.18 -0.96 18.00
C ASN A 209 0.72 -1.26 16.55
N ILE A 210 1.63 -1.65 15.64
CA ILE A 210 1.28 -2.03 14.26
C ILE A 210 0.39 -3.28 14.26
N TRP A 211 0.80 -4.31 15.00
CA TRP A 211 0.04 -5.55 15.13
C TRP A 211 -1.28 -5.35 15.89
N GLU A 212 -1.31 -4.53 16.94
CA GLU A 212 -2.53 -4.21 17.68
C GLU A 212 -3.57 -3.50 16.79
N LYS A 213 -3.14 -2.55 15.95
CA LYS A 213 -4.03 -1.93 14.94
C LYS A 213 -4.59 -2.97 13.97
N SER A 214 -3.81 -4.00 13.63
CA SER A 214 -4.28 -5.09 12.77
C SER A 214 -5.40 -5.92 13.42
N ILE A 215 -5.51 -5.98 14.76
CA ILE A 215 -6.62 -6.65 15.46
C ILE A 215 -7.94 -5.96 15.12
N SER A 216 -8.01 -4.64 15.27
CA SER A 216 -9.24 -3.87 14.99
C SER A 216 -9.71 -4.05 13.54
N ILE A 217 -8.77 -4.10 12.60
CA ILE A 217 -9.08 -4.33 11.18
C ILE A 217 -9.54 -5.77 10.95
N CYS A 218 -8.81 -6.76 11.50
CA CYS A 218 -9.18 -8.16 11.39
C CYS A 218 -10.59 -8.41 11.93
N HIS A 219 -10.92 -7.80 13.07
CA HIS A 219 -12.25 -7.85 13.66
C HIS A 219 -13.32 -7.33 12.69
N ASN A 220 -13.10 -6.16 12.08
CA ASN A 220 -14.01 -5.60 11.06
C ASN A 220 -14.14 -6.49 9.81
N LEU A 221 -13.11 -7.29 9.50
CA LEU A 221 -13.12 -8.25 8.39
C LEU A 221 -13.70 -9.63 8.79
N GLY A 222 -14.16 -9.81 10.03
CA GLY A 222 -14.69 -11.08 10.55
C GLY A 222 -13.62 -12.12 10.84
N ILE A 223 -12.38 -11.69 11.06
CA ILE A 223 -11.22 -12.53 11.36
C ILE A 223 -10.86 -12.29 12.82
N LYS A 224 -10.88 -13.35 13.63
CA LYS A 224 -10.29 -13.29 14.97
C LYS A 224 -8.78 -13.37 14.83
N LEU A 225 -8.06 -12.40 15.38
CA LEU A 225 -6.60 -12.37 15.43
C LEU A 225 -6.18 -12.47 16.90
N GLU A 226 -5.30 -13.42 17.21
CA GLU A 226 -4.78 -13.65 18.55
C GLU A 226 -3.26 -13.51 18.50
N LEU A 227 -2.75 -12.54 19.24
CA LEU A 227 -1.33 -12.18 19.25
C LEU A 227 -0.69 -12.68 20.53
N HIS A 228 0.43 -13.38 20.39
CA HIS A 228 1.24 -13.86 21.50
C HIS A 228 2.61 -13.23 21.41
N TYR A 229 2.99 -12.45 22.42
CA TYR A 229 4.27 -11.75 22.44
C TYR A 229 5.27 -12.50 23.31
N LEU A 230 6.47 -12.69 22.78
CA LEU A 230 7.62 -13.16 23.52
C LEU A 230 8.72 -12.11 23.50
N GLU A 231 8.87 -11.47 24.64
CA GLU A 231 9.96 -10.55 24.95
C GLU A 231 11.01 -11.26 25.79
N LYS A 232 12.30 -10.96 25.54
CA LYS A 232 13.43 -11.53 26.27
C LYS A 232 13.37 -13.07 26.17
N ILE A 233 13.56 -13.54 24.94
CA ILE A 233 13.46 -14.94 24.56
C ILE A 233 14.33 -15.78 25.50
N SER A 234 13.72 -16.77 26.14
CA SER A 234 14.45 -17.92 26.66
C SER A 234 13.99 -19.15 25.91
N SER A 235 14.93 -20.03 25.57
CA SER A 235 14.63 -21.34 24.94
C SER A 235 13.56 -22.12 25.72
N GLN A 236 13.53 -21.97 27.05
CA GLN A 236 12.54 -22.57 27.94
C GLN A 236 11.11 -22.03 27.73
N LYS A 237 10.93 -20.71 27.56
CA LYS A 237 9.61 -20.11 27.32
C LYS A 237 9.02 -20.50 25.97
N ILE A 238 9.86 -20.62 24.94
CA ILE A 238 9.36 -21.07 23.63
C ILE A 238 9.00 -22.55 23.66
N ARG A 239 9.88 -23.39 24.24
CA ARG A 239 9.58 -24.82 24.41
C ARG A 239 8.30 -25.03 25.20
N SER A 240 8.10 -24.29 26.30
CA SER A 240 6.88 -24.44 27.12
C SER A 240 5.60 -24.09 26.36
N LEU A 241 5.59 -23.07 25.50
CA LEU A 241 4.42 -22.77 24.67
C LEU A 241 4.06 -23.94 23.76
N VAL A 242 5.06 -24.52 23.08
CA VAL A 242 4.86 -25.64 22.15
C VAL A 242 4.53 -26.94 22.90
N ASP A 243 5.20 -27.20 24.03
CA ASP A 243 4.95 -28.37 24.89
C ASP A 243 3.56 -28.34 25.52
N ASN A 244 3.06 -27.14 25.86
CA ASN A 244 1.69 -26.91 26.33
C ASN A 244 0.65 -26.97 25.20
N GLY A 245 1.05 -27.37 23.98
CA GLY A 245 0.15 -27.61 22.87
C GLY A 245 -0.32 -26.35 22.13
N HIS A 246 0.28 -25.19 22.36
CA HIS A 246 -0.07 -23.99 21.59
C HIS A 246 0.24 -24.21 20.11
N GLN A 247 -0.72 -23.85 19.26
CA GLN A 247 -0.63 -23.97 17.81
C GLN A 247 -0.64 -22.56 17.21
N PHE A 248 0.40 -22.22 16.45
CA PHE A 248 0.54 -20.94 15.76
C PHE A 248 0.52 -21.16 14.26
N GLU A 249 -0.06 -20.23 13.51
CA GLU A 249 -0.09 -20.30 12.05
C GLU A 249 0.90 -19.35 11.40
N VAL A 250 1.22 -18.26 12.10
CA VAL A 250 2.24 -17.29 11.71
C VAL A 250 3.21 -17.12 12.86
N ILE A 251 4.51 -17.16 12.57
CA ILE A 251 5.54 -16.66 13.47
C ILE A 251 6.14 -15.40 12.83
N TYR A 252 6.20 -14.32 13.58
CA TYR A 252 6.94 -13.12 13.22
C TYR A 252 8.14 -12.98 14.17
N PHE A 253 9.35 -12.96 13.62
CA PHE A 253 10.58 -12.76 14.38
C PHE A 253 11.21 -11.43 13.99
N LEU A 254 11.47 -10.57 14.97
CA LEU A 254 12.19 -9.31 14.81
C LEU A 254 13.43 -9.34 15.70
N GLY A 255 14.62 -9.23 15.09
CA GLY A 255 15.88 -9.33 15.83
C GLY A 255 17.12 -9.04 14.99
N HIS A 256 18.28 -9.03 15.65
CA HIS A 256 19.58 -8.78 15.03
C HIS A 256 20.33 -10.08 14.69
N ASN A 257 21.15 -10.00 13.65
CA ASN A 257 22.09 -11.05 13.27
C ASN A 257 23.48 -10.40 13.11
N PRO A 258 24.35 -10.45 14.13
CA PRO A 258 25.55 -9.61 14.20
C PRO A 258 26.70 -10.04 13.29
N TYR A 259 26.72 -11.28 12.79
CA TYR A 259 27.98 -11.92 12.35
C TYR A 259 28.35 -11.83 10.87
N GLU A 260 27.74 -10.95 10.05
CA GLU A 260 28.25 -10.68 8.69
C GLU A 260 29.04 -9.36 8.55
N GLU A 261 29.34 -8.65 9.64
CA GLU A 261 30.16 -7.43 9.58
C GLU A 261 31.68 -7.68 9.48
N GLU A 262 32.20 -8.87 9.84
CA GLU A 262 33.66 -9.07 10.04
C GLU A 262 34.34 -10.15 9.19
N GLY A 263 33.72 -10.69 8.13
CA GLY A 263 34.43 -11.51 7.13
C GLY A 263 35.09 -12.81 7.63
N ASN A 264 34.90 -13.19 8.90
CA ASN A 264 35.60 -14.30 9.54
C ASN A 264 34.85 -15.63 9.42
N GLY A 265 34.51 -16.06 8.21
CA GLY A 265 34.32 -17.48 7.79
C GLY A 265 33.58 -18.49 8.68
N GLN A 266 32.92 -18.12 9.79
CA GLN A 266 32.18 -19.03 10.65
C GLN A 266 30.80 -19.25 10.04
N GLU A 267 30.58 -20.46 9.53
CA GLU A 267 29.50 -20.80 8.60
C GLU A 267 28.10 -20.82 9.24
N ASP A 268 28.02 -20.83 10.58
CA ASP A 268 26.79 -20.82 11.35
C ASP A 268 26.42 -19.41 11.83
N ASN A 269 25.59 -18.72 11.06
CA ASN A 269 25.06 -17.40 11.40
C ASN A 269 24.33 -17.47 12.77
N ASN A 270 24.97 -16.91 13.79
CA ASN A 270 24.49 -16.84 15.17
C ASN A 270 23.40 -15.76 15.30
N ILE A 271 22.13 -16.17 15.32
CA ILE A 271 20.97 -15.30 15.54
C ILE A 271 21.02 -14.80 16.98
N GLN A 272 21.00 -13.48 17.19
CA GLN A 272 21.03 -12.91 18.53
C GLN A 272 19.61 -12.92 19.12
N ILE A 273 19.48 -13.62 20.23
CA ILE A 273 18.19 -13.92 20.87
C ILE A 273 18.02 -13.08 22.14
N SER A 274 19.13 -12.80 22.83
CA SER A 274 19.25 -11.82 23.91
C SER A 274 20.66 -11.23 23.92
N GLU A 275 20.92 -10.25 24.77
CA GLU A 275 22.24 -9.63 24.97
C GLU A 275 23.38 -10.67 25.10
N TYR A 276 23.11 -11.80 25.76
CA TYR A 276 24.11 -12.84 26.05
C TYR A 276 23.86 -14.18 25.37
N GLU A 277 22.83 -14.30 24.53
CA GLU A 277 22.47 -15.58 23.90
C GLU A 277 22.38 -15.51 22.37
N TYR A 278 23.11 -16.42 21.73
CA TYR A 278 23.17 -16.59 20.29
C TYR A 278 22.79 -18.02 19.89
N TRP A 279 21.96 -18.15 18.85
CA TRP A 279 21.50 -19.44 18.35
C TRP A 279 21.99 -19.69 16.92
N THR A 280 22.54 -20.88 16.68
CA THR A 280 22.72 -21.37 15.31
C THR A 280 21.36 -21.60 14.64
N ASN A 281 21.33 -21.71 13.32
CA ASN A 281 20.09 -22.00 12.57
C ASN A 281 19.40 -23.28 13.08
N SER A 282 20.19 -24.34 13.33
CA SER A 282 19.69 -25.61 13.86
C SER A 282 19.17 -25.45 15.29
N LYS A 283 19.89 -24.71 16.16
CA LYS A 283 19.43 -24.42 17.53
C LYS A 283 18.15 -23.61 17.53
N PHE A 284 17.96 -22.68 16.59
CA PHE A 284 16.71 -21.94 16.43
C PHE A 284 15.55 -22.86 16.04
N CYS A 285 15.76 -23.74 15.04
CA CYS A 285 14.74 -24.71 14.64
C CYS A 285 14.38 -25.69 15.77
N GLU A 286 15.37 -26.15 16.54
CA GLU A 286 15.20 -27.04 17.68
C GLU A 286 14.52 -26.35 18.88
N CYS A 287 15.00 -25.17 19.28
CA CYS A 287 14.51 -24.47 20.47
C CYS A 287 13.08 -23.96 20.29
N ILE A 288 12.69 -23.57 19.07
CA ILE A 288 11.31 -23.23 18.78
C ILE A 288 10.45 -24.49 18.57
N ASN A 289 11.09 -25.66 18.39
CA ASN A 289 10.43 -26.94 18.17
C ASN A 289 9.36 -26.85 17.06
N ILE A 290 9.70 -26.12 16.01
CA ILE A 290 8.76 -25.70 14.96
C ILE A 290 8.10 -26.90 14.28
N GLN A 291 8.82 -28.01 14.22
CA GLN A 291 8.34 -29.29 13.70
C GLN A 291 7.07 -29.80 14.43
N ARG A 292 6.84 -29.41 15.69
CA ARG A 292 5.64 -29.77 16.46
C ARG A 292 4.45 -28.83 16.26
N ILE A 293 4.67 -27.66 15.68
CA ILE A 293 3.61 -26.70 15.37
C ILE A 293 2.99 -27.09 14.02
N LYS A 294 2.11 -28.10 14.02
CA LYS A 294 1.48 -28.65 12.79
C LYS A 294 0.70 -27.60 11.99
N THR A 295 0.23 -26.55 12.66
CA THR A 295 -0.54 -25.47 12.06
C THR A 295 0.32 -24.42 11.36
N LEU A 296 1.64 -24.38 11.59
CA LEU A 296 2.47 -23.29 11.10
C LEU A 296 2.52 -23.25 9.57
N LYS A 297 2.19 -22.09 8.99
CA LYS A 297 2.14 -21.88 7.54
C LYS A 297 3.08 -20.79 7.03
N LEU A 298 3.34 -19.78 7.85
CA LEU A 298 4.18 -18.65 7.48
C LEU A 298 5.15 -18.30 8.61
N VAL A 299 6.41 -18.08 8.27
CA VAL A 299 7.36 -17.38 9.14
C VAL A 299 7.80 -16.09 8.47
N ILE A 300 7.81 -14.99 9.22
CA ILE A 300 8.33 -13.71 8.77
C ILE A 300 9.60 -13.44 9.58
N LEU A 301 10.75 -13.56 8.94
CA LEU A 301 12.06 -13.27 9.53
C LEU A 301 12.44 -11.83 9.19
N ASP A 302 12.01 -10.93 10.06
CA ASP A 302 12.34 -9.51 9.99
C ASP A 302 13.69 -9.25 10.67
N SER A 303 14.72 -9.88 10.11
CA SER A 303 16.08 -9.87 10.64
C SER A 303 17.09 -10.00 9.51
N CYS A 304 18.22 -9.30 9.64
CA CYS A 304 19.30 -9.27 8.66
C CYS A 304 19.80 -10.68 8.28
N TYR A 305 20.17 -10.88 7.02
CA TYR A 305 20.86 -12.09 6.52
C TYR A 305 20.15 -13.42 6.85
N SER A 306 18.82 -13.44 6.77
CA SER A 306 17.99 -14.56 7.24
C SER A 306 17.72 -15.65 6.20
N LEU A 307 18.32 -15.59 5.00
CA LEU A 307 18.14 -16.62 3.96
C LEU A 307 18.54 -18.03 4.41
N LYS A 308 19.68 -18.18 5.10
CA LYS A 308 20.13 -19.50 5.59
C LYS A 308 19.14 -20.08 6.61
N LEU A 309 18.67 -19.26 7.55
CA LEU A 309 17.64 -19.65 8.52
C LEU A 309 16.34 -20.04 7.81
N ALA A 310 15.88 -19.24 6.84
CA ALA A 310 14.67 -19.51 6.08
C ALA A 310 14.72 -20.85 5.35
N LYS A 311 15.88 -21.20 4.77
CA LYS A 311 16.12 -22.53 4.18
C LYS A 311 16.06 -23.63 5.22
N ALA A 312 16.73 -23.46 6.37
CA ALA A 312 16.73 -24.46 7.44
C ALA A 312 15.29 -24.73 7.92
N LEU A 313 14.51 -23.67 8.14
CA LEU A 313 13.09 -23.74 8.49
C LEU A 313 12.25 -24.52 7.47
N ILE A 314 12.46 -24.29 6.17
CA ILE A 314 11.75 -25.03 5.12
C ILE A 314 12.23 -26.48 5.02
N ASN A 315 13.53 -26.74 5.15
CA ASN A 315 14.10 -28.08 4.96
C ASN A 315 13.91 -29.01 6.16
N GLU A 316 14.00 -28.47 7.37
CA GLU A 316 13.94 -29.23 8.62
C GLU A 316 12.53 -29.28 9.19
N ALA A 317 11.78 -28.17 9.09
CA ALA A 317 10.44 -28.05 9.65
C ALA A 317 9.31 -27.99 8.61
N GLU A 318 9.64 -28.13 7.32
CA GLU A 318 8.69 -28.16 6.21
C GLU A 318 7.71 -26.98 6.17
N ILE A 319 8.15 -25.80 6.64
CA ILE A 319 7.31 -24.61 6.63
C ILE A 319 6.91 -24.28 5.19
N PRO A 320 5.61 -24.03 4.91
CA PRO A 320 5.18 -23.73 3.55
C PRO A 320 5.84 -22.50 2.94
N GLN A 321 5.91 -21.40 3.68
CA GLN A 321 6.49 -20.14 3.21
C GLN A 321 7.25 -19.41 4.31
N VAL A 322 8.35 -18.77 3.92
CA VAL A 322 9.16 -17.91 4.81
C VAL A 322 9.50 -16.62 4.09
N ILE A 323 9.19 -15.48 4.71
CA ILE A 323 9.71 -14.16 4.29
C ILE A 323 11.06 -13.97 5.00
N ALA A 324 12.08 -13.59 4.25
CA ALA A 324 13.44 -13.40 4.77
C ALA A 324 14.09 -12.18 4.14
N MET A 325 15.09 -11.64 4.85
CA MET A 325 15.95 -10.55 4.37
C MET A 325 17.27 -11.12 3.86
N ARG A 326 17.61 -10.79 2.61
CA ARG A 326 18.82 -11.23 1.91
C ARG A 326 20.08 -10.65 2.54
N GLU A 327 19.99 -9.41 2.99
CA GLU A 327 21.08 -8.60 3.49
C GLU A 327 20.62 -7.87 4.76
N SER A 328 21.38 -6.89 5.22
CA SER A 328 21.00 -6.01 6.33
C SER A 328 19.77 -5.16 6.00
N ILE A 329 18.95 -4.86 7.00
CA ILE A 329 17.81 -3.97 6.86
C ILE A 329 17.91 -2.79 7.82
N PHE A 330 17.36 -1.66 7.42
CA PHE A 330 17.09 -0.58 8.35
C PHE A 330 15.90 -0.94 9.22
N LEU A 331 15.93 -0.51 10.47
CA LEU A 331 14.86 -0.77 11.39
C LEU A 331 13.53 -0.07 11.00
N ASP A 332 13.60 1.14 10.45
CA ASP A 332 12.38 1.85 10.03
C ASP A 332 11.75 1.20 8.80
N PHE A 333 12.57 0.68 7.88
CA PHE A 333 12.10 -0.12 6.74
C PHE A 333 11.29 -1.33 7.19
N SER A 334 11.75 -2.07 8.20
CA SER A 334 11.02 -3.23 8.76
C SER A 334 9.58 -2.86 9.15
N ARG A 335 9.40 -1.72 9.81
CA ARG A 335 8.09 -1.22 10.25
C ARG A 335 7.21 -0.85 9.06
N GLU A 336 7.75 -0.09 8.12
CA GLU A 336 7.03 0.36 6.93
C GLU A 336 6.61 -0.81 6.06
N PHE A 337 7.56 -1.71 5.78
CA PHE A 337 7.30 -2.94 5.04
C PHE A 337 6.21 -3.77 5.70
N LEU A 338 6.23 -3.95 7.03
CA LEU A 338 5.18 -4.69 7.71
C LEU A 338 3.82 -4.02 7.55
N VAL A 339 3.73 -2.68 7.68
CA VAL A 339 2.46 -1.96 7.51
C VAL A 339 1.89 -2.19 6.11
N VAL A 340 2.70 -1.96 5.06
CA VAL A 340 2.26 -2.13 3.68
C VAL A 340 1.88 -3.59 3.39
N LEU A 341 2.69 -4.53 3.86
CA LEU A 341 2.43 -5.97 3.73
C LEU A 341 1.12 -6.36 4.42
N LEU A 342 0.91 -5.93 5.67
CA LEU A 342 -0.31 -6.25 6.42
C LEU A 342 -1.54 -5.64 5.73
N ILE A 343 -1.46 -4.41 5.21
CA ILE A 343 -2.54 -3.80 4.44
C ILE A 343 -2.90 -4.68 3.23
N ASP A 344 -1.90 -5.12 2.46
CA ASP A 344 -2.13 -5.93 1.27
C ASP A 344 -2.65 -7.35 1.61
N LEU A 345 -2.17 -7.94 2.70
CA LEU A 345 -2.67 -9.21 3.21
C LEU A 345 -4.12 -9.11 3.71
N LEU A 346 -4.45 -8.04 4.43
CA LEU A 346 -5.81 -7.76 4.91
C LEU A 346 -6.78 -7.46 3.77
N ARG A 347 -6.27 -6.94 2.63
CA ARG A 347 -6.99 -6.80 1.35
C ARG A 347 -7.08 -8.12 0.56
N TYR A 348 -6.79 -9.26 1.20
CA TYR A 348 -6.93 -10.62 0.67
C TYR A 348 -6.02 -10.95 -0.51
N LYS A 349 -4.88 -10.26 -0.63
CA LYS A 349 -3.92 -10.60 -1.67
C LYS A 349 -3.23 -11.91 -1.34
N PHE A 350 -2.95 -12.67 -2.40
CA PHE A 350 -2.15 -13.88 -2.28
C PHE A 350 -0.72 -13.48 -1.89
N LEU A 351 -0.11 -14.16 -0.90
CA LEU A 351 1.13 -13.69 -0.26
C LEU A 351 2.23 -13.27 -1.24
N PRO A 352 2.58 -14.04 -2.29
CA PRO A 352 3.58 -13.59 -3.26
C PRO A 352 3.26 -12.21 -3.87
N PHE A 353 2.00 -11.98 -4.23
CA PHE A 353 1.56 -10.70 -4.80
C PHE A 353 1.52 -9.59 -3.75
N ALA A 354 1.16 -9.90 -2.50
CA ALA A 354 1.21 -8.92 -1.42
C ALA A 354 2.65 -8.43 -1.18
N ILE A 355 3.63 -9.34 -1.22
CA ILE A 355 5.05 -8.99 -1.10
C ILE A 355 5.51 -8.18 -2.31
N LYS A 356 5.19 -8.64 -3.53
CA LYS A 356 5.53 -7.91 -4.76
C LYS A 356 5.02 -6.48 -4.71
N GLU A 357 3.75 -6.29 -4.40
CA GLU A 357 3.15 -4.94 -4.34
C GLU A 357 3.70 -4.11 -3.19
N ALA A 358 4.04 -4.72 -2.05
CA ALA A 358 4.72 -4.02 -0.97
C ALA A 358 6.12 -3.55 -1.40
N GLN A 359 6.87 -4.39 -2.13
CA GLN A 359 8.16 -4.01 -2.70
C GLN A 359 8.00 -2.87 -3.70
N GLU A 360 7.08 -2.99 -4.66
CA GLU A 360 6.83 -1.97 -5.68
C GLU A 360 6.41 -0.63 -5.05
N LYS A 361 5.48 -0.62 -4.08
CA LYS A 361 5.06 0.62 -3.40
C LYS A 361 6.19 1.29 -2.63
N ILE A 362 7.10 0.52 -2.02
CA ILE A 362 8.24 1.07 -1.30
C ILE A 362 9.33 1.53 -2.27
N GLU A 363 9.51 0.82 -3.40
CA GLU A 363 10.45 1.19 -4.46
C GLU A 363 10.03 2.45 -5.23
N ASP A 364 8.73 2.65 -5.40
CA ASP A 364 8.12 3.79 -6.11
C ASP A 364 7.85 5.00 -5.18
N ASN A 365 8.17 4.88 -3.89
CA ASN A 365 8.04 5.99 -2.94
C ASN A 365 9.14 7.04 -3.21
N GLU A 366 8.80 8.05 -4.01
CA GLU A 366 9.71 9.14 -4.39
C GLU A 366 10.17 10.00 -3.19
N ASP A 367 9.39 10.02 -2.11
CA ASP A 367 9.62 10.85 -0.93
C ASP A 367 10.68 10.27 0.02
N ASP A 368 10.96 8.96 -0.05
CA ASP A 368 11.93 8.30 0.83
C ASP A 368 12.80 7.28 0.08
N LYS A 369 13.70 7.82 -0.75
CA LYS A 369 14.70 7.06 -1.54
C LYS A 369 15.58 6.14 -0.68
N LYS A 370 15.63 6.32 0.64
CA LYS A 370 16.33 5.44 1.58
C LYS A 370 15.82 4.00 1.49
N TRP A 371 14.55 3.81 1.13
CA TRP A 371 13.88 2.50 1.16
C TRP A 371 13.87 1.74 -0.16
N GLN A 372 14.11 2.42 -1.29
CA GLN A 372 14.05 1.79 -2.60
C GLN A 372 14.99 0.58 -2.70
N SER A 373 16.23 0.73 -2.22
CA SER A 373 17.18 -0.38 -2.14
C SER A 373 16.87 -1.40 -1.05
N SER A 374 16.16 -1.02 0.02
CA SER A 374 15.80 -1.94 1.11
C SER A 374 14.65 -2.88 0.73
N ALA A 375 13.68 -2.42 -0.06
CA ALA A 375 12.61 -3.29 -0.59
C ALA A 375 13.18 -4.48 -1.39
N SER A 376 14.30 -4.26 -2.08
CA SER A 376 14.98 -5.29 -2.86
C SER A 376 15.57 -6.42 -2.01
N VAL A 377 15.84 -6.18 -0.72
CA VAL A 377 16.42 -7.21 0.16
C VAL A 377 15.40 -8.23 0.63
N VAL A 378 14.09 -8.00 0.42
CA VAL A 378 13.05 -8.95 0.81
C VAL A 378 13.02 -10.14 -0.15
N ALA A 379 12.91 -11.34 0.40
CA ALA A 379 12.77 -12.59 -0.34
C ALA A 379 11.62 -13.43 0.22
N LEU A 380 10.80 -14.00 -0.67
CA LEU A 380 9.83 -15.03 -0.31
C LEU A 380 10.37 -16.40 -0.71
N LEU A 381 10.66 -17.24 0.27
CA LEU A 381 11.01 -18.63 0.06
C LEU A 381 9.76 -19.51 0.21
N GLN A 382 9.64 -20.53 -0.62
CA GLN A 382 8.48 -21.39 -0.67
C GLN A 382 8.86 -22.86 -0.82
N ASN A 383 8.28 -23.70 0.04
CA ASN A 383 8.30 -25.14 -0.12
C ASN A 383 7.34 -25.54 -1.25
N LEU A 384 7.87 -25.95 -2.41
CA LEU A 384 7.05 -26.26 -3.59
C LEU A 384 6.22 -27.54 -3.44
N ASN A 385 6.43 -28.31 -2.37
CA ASN A 385 5.64 -29.50 -2.02
C ASN A 385 4.49 -29.20 -1.07
N LYS A 386 4.40 -27.98 -0.54
CA LYS A 386 3.31 -27.53 0.33
C LYS A 386 2.41 -26.55 -0.42
N THR A 387 1.15 -26.48 0.01
CA THR A 387 0.25 -25.42 -0.43
C THR A 387 0.71 -24.10 0.19
N PRO A 388 0.93 -23.05 -0.63
CA PRO A 388 1.23 -21.71 -0.12
C PRO A 388 0.18 -21.23 0.87
N TRP A 389 0.62 -20.40 1.81
CA TRP A 389 -0.28 -19.77 2.74
C TRP A 389 -1.14 -18.71 2.06
N THR A 390 -2.36 -18.59 2.54
CA THR A 390 -3.33 -17.59 2.13
C THR A 390 -3.92 -16.96 3.37
N TRP A 391 -4.09 -15.64 3.39
CA TRP A 391 -4.77 -14.98 4.49
C TRP A 391 -6.17 -15.61 4.70
N PRO A 392 -6.61 -15.89 5.94
CA PRO A 392 -7.78 -16.74 6.26
C PRO A 392 -9.17 -16.35 5.70
N ASN A 393 -9.27 -15.30 4.89
CA ASN A 393 -10.53 -14.76 4.38
C ASN A 393 -10.51 -14.59 2.85
N ASN A 394 -9.64 -15.34 2.16
CA ASN A 394 -9.79 -15.53 0.72
C ASN A 394 -11.16 -16.18 0.43
N LYS A 395 -11.81 -15.80 -0.67
CA LYS A 395 -13.15 -16.28 -1.07
C LYS A 395 -13.28 -17.82 -1.06
N GLU A 396 -12.17 -18.56 -1.15
CA GLU A 396 -12.14 -20.02 -1.01
C GLU A 396 -12.65 -20.53 0.35
N SER A 397 -12.44 -19.81 1.47
CA SER A 397 -12.98 -20.20 2.77
C SER A 397 -14.50 -20.01 2.85
N ARG A 398 -15.04 -18.97 2.21
CA ARG A 398 -16.50 -18.74 2.08
C ARG A 398 -17.16 -19.68 1.07
N PHE A 399 -16.46 -20.08 0.01
CA PHE A 399 -16.97 -21.07 -0.94
C PHE A 399 -17.09 -22.47 -0.30
N LYS A 400 -16.14 -22.81 0.59
CA LYS A 400 -16.20 -24.04 1.42
C LYS A 400 -17.41 -24.06 2.37
N LYS A 401 -17.88 -22.90 2.85
CA LYS A 401 -19.10 -22.75 3.66
C LYS A 401 -20.34 -23.26 2.92
N ASN A 402 -20.52 -22.84 1.67
CA ASN A 402 -21.68 -23.26 0.89
C ASN A 402 -21.63 -24.77 0.63
N ILE A 403 -20.48 -25.30 0.21
CA ILE A 403 -20.35 -26.74 -0.10
C ILE A 403 -20.56 -27.62 1.13
N PHE A 404 -20.05 -27.26 2.31
CA PHE A 404 -20.24 -28.08 3.52
C PHE A 404 -21.70 -28.08 4.00
N LEU A 405 -22.40 -26.95 3.86
CA LEU A 405 -23.85 -26.85 4.09
C LEU A 405 -24.70 -27.59 3.03
N TYR A 406 -24.22 -27.68 1.78
CA TYR A 406 -24.90 -28.40 0.70
C TYR A 406 -24.61 -29.91 0.72
N CYS A 407 -23.43 -30.35 1.16
CA CYS A 407 -23.08 -31.77 1.26
C CYS A 407 -23.69 -32.46 2.48
N SER A 408 -24.09 -31.72 3.53
CA SER A 408 -24.93 -32.27 4.61
C SER A 408 -26.40 -32.46 4.20
N GLY A 409 -26.77 -32.04 2.98
CA GLY A 409 -28.09 -32.23 2.37
C GLY A 409 -28.02 -33.08 1.09
N PHE A 410 -27.28 -34.20 1.12
CA PHE A 410 -26.99 -35.06 -0.05
C PHE A 410 -28.21 -35.81 -0.64
N LEU A 411 -29.40 -35.24 -0.67
CA LEU A 411 -30.54 -35.83 -1.39
C LEU A 411 -31.39 -34.86 -2.23
N SER A 412 -31.12 -33.56 -2.25
CA SER A 412 -31.87 -32.61 -3.11
C SER A 412 -31.06 -32.15 -4.32
N CYS A 413 -30.80 -33.11 -5.22
CA CYS A 413 -31.00 -33.01 -6.66
C CYS A 413 -30.45 -31.78 -7.43
N LEU A 414 -29.40 -32.05 -8.22
CA LEU A 414 -29.39 -31.91 -9.70
C LEU A 414 -29.59 -30.54 -10.39
N PHE A 415 -29.73 -29.42 -9.70
CA PHE A 415 -29.97 -28.12 -10.37
C PHE A 415 -28.79 -27.13 -10.47
N ILE A 416 -27.58 -27.46 -10.00
CA ILE A 416 -26.48 -26.46 -9.87
C ILE A 416 -25.47 -26.49 -11.02
N LEU A 417 -25.74 -27.17 -12.14
CA LEU A 417 -24.85 -27.17 -13.31
C LEU A 417 -25.02 -25.97 -14.25
N ALA A 418 -25.93 -25.03 -13.95
CA ALA A 418 -26.25 -23.90 -14.84
C ALA A 418 -25.67 -22.52 -14.44
N ILE A 419 -24.93 -22.38 -13.33
CA ILE A 419 -24.49 -21.05 -12.81
C ILE A 419 -22.96 -20.90 -12.76
N ILE A 420 -22.24 -21.51 -13.69
CA ILE A 420 -20.76 -21.50 -13.69
C ILE A 420 -20.09 -20.45 -14.62
N PRO A 421 -20.70 -19.82 -15.64
CA PRO A 421 -19.95 -18.89 -16.51
C PRO A 421 -19.87 -17.40 -16.13
N THR A 422 -20.52 -16.88 -15.09
CA THR A 422 -20.69 -15.41 -14.94
C THR A 422 -19.75 -14.69 -13.96
N LEU A 423 -18.78 -15.37 -13.34
CA LEU A 423 -17.89 -14.75 -12.34
C LEU A 423 -16.41 -14.78 -12.74
N SER A 424 -16.08 -14.26 -13.93
CA SER A 424 -14.69 -13.93 -14.25
C SER A 424 -14.63 -12.84 -15.30
N LYS A 425 -14.56 -11.57 -14.88
CA LYS A 425 -13.97 -10.45 -15.65
C LYS A 425 -13.88 -9.17 -14.81
N ASN A 426 -12.63 -8.77 -14.55
CA ASN A 426 -12.07 -7.42 -14.33
C ASN A 426 -12.81 -6.40 -13.43
N ARG A 427 -12.14 -5.99 -12.35
CA ARG A 427 -11.76 -4.58 -12.05
C ARG A 427 -10.85 -4.51 -10.81
N LEU A 428 -9.55 -4.43 -11.10
CA LEU A 428 -8.54 -3.74 -10.29
C LEU A 428 -8.75 -2.22 -10.48
N LEU A 429 -8.24 -1.46 -9.50
CA LEU A 429 -8.32 0.00 -9.32
C LEU A 429 -9.65 0.54 -8.83
N ASN A 430 -9.49 1.43 -7.85
CA ASN A 430 -10.47 2.22 -7.12
C ASN A 430 -11.27 1.45 -6.05
N LEU A 431 -11.63 2.21 -5.00
CA LEU A 431 -12.75 2.04 -4.06
C LEU A 431 -12.35 1.84 -2.58
N PRO A 432 -13.21 2.30 -1.64
CA PRO A 432 -13.62 3.67 -1.44
C PRO A 432 -13.26 4.11 0.02
N GLY A 433 -13.78 5.22 0.55
CA GLY A 433 -13.45 5.78 1.87
C GLY A 433 -13.92 5.06 3.18
N PRO A 434 -13.68 3.74 3.42
CA PRO A 434 -13.60 3.21 4.80
C PRO A 434 -12.19 2.95 5.36
N ILE A 435 -11.14 2.77 4.53
CA ILE A 435 -9.77 2.48 5.02
C ILE A 435 -9.18 3.69 5.74
N ASN A 436 -9.52 4.89 5.26
CA ASN A 436 -9.17 6.17 5.86
C ASN A 436 -9.91 6.46 7.18
N LYS A 437 -10.89 5.62 7.56
CA LYS A 437 -11.45 5.64 8.92
C LYS A 437 -10.66 4.79 9.92
N ILE A 438 -9.84 3.84 9.44
CA ILE A 438 -9.09 2.90 10.27
C ILE A 438 -7.59 3.29 10.37
N PHE A 439 -7.04 3.83 9.28
CA PHE A 439 -5.78 4.57 9.24
C PHE A 439 -6.07 5.90 8.51
N PRO A 440 -6.28 7.02 9.24
CA PRO A 440 -6.56 8.31 8.60
C PRO A 440 -5.48 8.66 7.57
N PRO A 441 -5.83 9.38 6.48
CA PRO A 441 -4.82 9.91 5.58
C PRO A 441 -3.87 10.77 6.42
N SER A 442 -2.58 10.71 6.12
CA SER A 442 -1.62 11.52 6.83
C SER A 442 -1.95 13.01 6.64
N LYS A 443 -1.60 13.84 7.62
CA LYS A 443 -1.75 15.30 7.51
C LYS A 443 -1.13 15.85 6.21
N ALA A 444 -0.07 15.21 5.71
CA ALA A 444 0.60 15.54 4.46
C ALA A 444 -0.20 15.15 3.19
N GLU A 445 -0.87 13.98 3.19
CA GLU A 445 -1.77 13.59 2.09
C GLU A 445 -2.95 14.57 1.97
N VAL A 446 -3.46 15.02 3.12
CA VAL A 446 -4.49 16.07 3.22
C VAL A 446 -3.94 17.42 2.72
N GLU A 447 -2.77 17.85 3.19
CA GLU A 447 -2.12 19.11 2.77
C GLU A 447 -1.83 19.16 1.27
N ASN A 448 -1.34 18.07 0.66
CA ASN A 448 -1.02 18.03 -0.76
C ASN A 448 -2.27 18.25 -1.63
N VAL A 449 -3.36 17.53 -1.34
CA VAL A 449 -4.61 17.73 -2.09
C VAL A 449 -5.19 19.12 -1.87
N LEU A 450 -5.12 19.65 -0.65
CA LEU A 450 -5.62 20.99 -0.35
C LEU A 450 -4.73 22.09 -0.95
N GLN A 451 -3.42 21.90 -1.05
CA GLN A 451 -2.51 22.83 -1.74
C GLN A 451 -2.91 23.00 -3.21
N GLU A 452 -3.32 21.91 -3.87
CA GLU A 452 -3.71 21.94 -5.29
C GLU A 452 -5.18 22.31 -5.54
N SER A 453 -6.06 22.10 -4.56
CA SER A 453 -7.48 22.45 -4.68
C SER A 453 -7.80 23.84 -4.10
N THR A 454 -6.95 24.42 -3.26
CA THR A 454 -7.16 25.77 -2.69
C THR A 454 -6.70 26.86 -3.65
N VAL A 455 -7.55 27.86 -3.85
CA VAL A 455 -7.31 29.02 -4.71
C VAL A 455 -7.33 30.32 -3.92
N THR A 456 -6.54 31.31 -4.35
CA THR A 456 -6.66 32.69 -3.87
C THR A 456 -7.55 33.47 -4.82
N ILE A 457 -8.54 34.17 -4.29
CA ILE A 457 -9.41 35.06 -5.04
C ILE A 457 -9.01 36.49 -4.71
N LYS A 458 -8.57 37.24 -5.72
CA LYS A 458 -8.25 38.66 -5.65
C LYS A 458 -9.40 39.45 -6.24
N VAL A 459 -9.94 40.41 -5.49
CA VAL A 459 -10.96 41.36 -5.97
C VAL A 459 -10.36 42.75 -5.94
N TYR A 460 -10.34 43.42 -7.09
CA TYR A 460 -9.85 44.78 -7.26
C TYR A 460 -11.02 45.73 -7.43
N ASP A 461 -11.06 46.75 -6.57
CA ASP A 461 -12.03 47.84 -6.63
C ASP A 461 -11.38 49.06 -7.32
N PRO A 462 -11.79 49.39 -8.56
CA PRO A 462 -11.22 50.50 -9.29
C PRO A 462 -11.60 51.87 -8.70
N LYS A 463 -12.67 51.96 -7.88
CA LYS A 463 -13.11 53.23 -7.29
C LYS A 463 -12.23 53.62 -6.09
N THR A 464 -11.81 52.65 -5.30
CA THR A 464 -10.95 52.86 -4.11
C THR A 464 -9.48 52.52 -4.37
N ASN A 465 -9.15 52.02 -5.56
CA ASN A 465 -7.82 51.52 -5.94
C ASN A 465 -7.25 50.50 -4.92
N SER A 466 -8.11 49.67 -4.35
CA SER A 466 -7.75 48.69 -3.33
C SER A 466 -7.97 47.26 -3.83
N SER A 467 -7.19 46.33 -3.32
CA SER A 467 -7.36 44.89 -3.56
C SER A 467 -7.70 44.19 -2.26
N SER A 468 -8.69 43.30 -2.29
CA SER A 468 -8.97 42.35 -1.22
C SER A 468 -8.66 40.93 -1.68
N PHE A 469 -8.22 40.10 -0.75
CA PHE A 469 -7.83 38.71 -0.99
C PHE A 469 -8.55 37.79 -0.01
N PHE A 470 -9.09 36.70 -0.53
CA PHE A 470 -9.74 35.67 0.27
C PHE A 470 -9.54 34.28 -0.36
N ALA A 471 -9.77 33.24 0.42
CA ALA A 471 -9.57 31.87 -0.01
C ALA A 471 -10.83 31.29 -0.67
N GLY A 472 -10.62 30.33 -1.56
CA GLY A 472 -11.66 29.46 -2.09
C GLY A 472 -11.13 28.05 -2.27
N ILE A 473 -12.03 27.08 -2.38
CA ILE A 473 -11.68 25.67 -2.54
C ILE A 473 -12.40 25.08 -3.75
N ILE A 474 -11.63 24.43 -4.64
CA ILE A 474 -12.17 23.70 -5.78
C ILE A 474 -12.76 22.40 -5.26
N PHE A 475 -14.07 22.23 -5.39
CA PHE A 475 -14.78 21.06 -4.86
C PHE A 475 -15.55 20.28 -5.93
N ALA A 476 -15.68 20.82 -7.15
CA ALA A 476 -16.31 20.11 -8.26
C ALA A 476 -15.79 20.59 -9.61
N TYR A 477 -16.05 19.81 -10.66
CA TYR A 477 -15.73 20.18 -12.04
C TYR A 477 -16.75 19.60 -13.06
N ASP A 478 -16.77 20.15 -14.26
CA ASP A 478 -17.56 19.75 -15.40
C ASP A 478 -16.75 19.80 -16.70
N LYS A 479 -16.67 18.68 -17.42
CA LYS A 479 -15.96 18.60 -18.72
C LYS A 479 -16.97 18.79 -19.85
N LYS A 480 -16.78 19.79 -20.70
CA LYS A 480 -17.64 20.02 -21.87
C LYS A 480 -17.50 18.87 -22.88
N ALA A 481 -18.62 18.40 -23.45
CA ALA A 481 -18.64 17.37 -24.48
C ALA A 481 -18.20 17.93 -25.85
N ASP A 482 -17.44 17.12 -26.59
CA ASP A 482 -16.87 17.44 -27.91
C ASP A 482 -17.90 18.05 -28.86
N LYS A 483 -17.75 19.34 -29.15
CA LYS A 483 -18.25 19.95 -30.38
C LYS A 483 -17.09 20.71 -31.02
N SER A 484 -16.49 20.07 -32.02
CA SER A 484 -15.48 20.56 -32.97
C SER A 484 -14.14 21.06 -32.38
N HIS A 485 -13.07 20.28 -32.59
CA HIS A 485 -11.64 20.63 -32.76
C HIS A 485 -10.98 21.85 -32.05
N SER A 486 -11.56 22.44 -31.01
CA SER A 486 -10.90 23.42 -30.13
C SER A 486 -10.72 22.83 -28.73
N GLN A 487 -9.53 23.05 -28.15
CA GLN A 487 -9.04 22.55 -26.87
C GLN A 487 -10.11 22.37 -25.76
N GLN A 488 -10.05 21.23 -25.07
CA GLN A 488 -10.93 20.86 -23.96
C GLN A 488 -10.81 21.82 -22.77
N ASP A 489 -11.76 22.75 -22.62
CA ASP A 489 -11.90 23.55 -21.42
C ASP A 489 -12.80 22.85 -20.39
N THR A 490 -12.23 22.55 -19.22
CA THR A 490 -12.96 22.03 -18.04
C THR A 490 -13.42 23.19 -17.18
N THR A 491 -14.71 23.21 -16.80
CA THR A 491 -15.27 24.19 -15.85
C THR A 491 -15.09 23.66 -14.43
N TYR A 492 -14.45 24.42 -13.56
CA TYR A 492 -14.26 24.09 -12.14
C TYR A 492 -15.14 24.99 -11.27
N TYR A 493 -15.63 24.45 -10.15
CA TYR A 493 -16.48 25.13 -9.18
C TYR A 493 -15.71 25.37 -7.89
N ILE A 494 -15.73 26.62 -7.43
CA ILE A 494 -15.05 27.09 -6.23
C ILE A 494 -16.11 27.47 -5.20
N LEU A 495 -15.96 26.95 -3.98
CA LEU A 495 -16.74 27.39 -2.82
C LEU A 495 -15.97 28.47 -2.06
N THR A 496 -16.64 29.56 -1.67
CA THR A 496 -16.03 30.67 -0.93
C THR A 496 -17.08 31.47 -0.13
N ASN A 497 -16.64 32.49 0.61
CA ASN A 497 -17.48 33.37 1.43
C ASN A 497 -18.32 34.31 0.55
N ALA A 498 -19.64 34.32 0.72
CA ALA A 498 -20.57 35.20 0.00
C ALA A 498 -20.34 36.68 0.32
N LYS A 499 -20.04 37.02 1.58
CA LYS A 499 -19.84 38.40 2.02
C LYS A 499 -18.67 39.07 1.31
N SER A 500 -17.59 38.31 1.07
CA SER A 500 -16.42 38.76 0.30
C SER A 500 -16.74 39.07 -1.17
N LEU A 501 -17.92 38.67 -1.63
CA LEU A 501 -18.43 38.85 -2.99
C LEU A 501 -19.60 39.85 -3.07
N GLU A 502 -19.98 40.52 -1.99
CA GLU A 502 -21.03 41.54 -2.04
C GLU A 502 -20.60 42.77 -2.86
N ASN A 503 -21.53 43.36 -3.62
CA ASN A 503 -21.34 44.58 -4.40
C ASN A 503 -20.19 44.52 -5.45
N ILE A 504 -20.09 43.41 -6.20
CA ILE A 504 -19.06 43.21 -7.24
C ILE A 504 -19.36 43.96 -8.55
N GLU A 505 -20.54 44.54 -8.74
CA GLU A 505 -20.86 45.27 -9.97
C GLU A 505 -19.80 46.38 -10.24
N ASN A 506 -18.93 46.13 -11.23
CA ASN A 506 -17.74 46.93 -11.64
C ASN A 506 -16.38 46.60 -10.97
N ARG A 507 -16.23 45.49 -10.23
CA ARG A 507 -14.94 45.02 -9.69
C ARG A 507 -14.27 43.99 -10.60
N GLN A 508 -12.94 43.97 -10.62
CA GLN A 508 -12.16 42.96 -11.37
C GLN A 508 -11.78 41.81 -10.44
N ILE A 509 -12.08 40.57 -10.84
CA ILE A 509 -11.74 39.37 -10.08
C ILE A 509 -10.57 38.65 -10.77
N VAL A 510 -9.64 38.12 -9.99
CA VAL A 510 -8.57 37.23 -10.48
C VAL A 510 -8.51 36.01 -9.59
N ILE A 511 -8.51 34.82 -10.20
CA ILE A 511 -8.31 33.54 -9.50
C ILE A 511 -6.86 33.13 -9.69
N LEU A 512 -6.16 32.97 -8.57
CA LEU A 512 -4.78 32.51 -8.52
C LEU A 512 -4.79 31.06 -8.04
N THR A 513 -4.30 30.17 -8.90
CA THR A 513 -4.12 28.74 -8.60
C THR A 513 -2.63 28.46 -8.36
N ASN A 514 -2.30 27.35 -7.72
CA ASN A 514 -0.92 26.88 -7.60
C ASN A 514 -0.23 26.64 -8.98
N GLN A 515 -1.01 26.39 -10.04
CA GLN A 515 -0.54 26.19 -11.42
C GLN A 515 -0.47 27.48 -12.27
N GLY A 516 -0.63 28.66 -11.65
CA GLY A 516 -0.50 29.98 -12.25
C GLY A 516 -1.76 30.85 -12.18
N ARG A 517 -1.63 32.10 -12.68
CA ARG A 517 -2.70 33.11 -12.71
C ARG A 517 -3.71 32.83 -13.82
N LYS A 518 -5.01 32.95 -13.49
CA LYS A 518 -6.10 32.97 -14.47
C LYS A 518 -6.85 34.30 -14.35
N ASP A 519 -6.71 35.13 -15.38
CA ASP A 519 -7.46 36.39 -15.46
C ASP A 519 -8.94 36.10 -15.70
N PHE A 520 -9.78 36.58 -14.80
CA PHE A 520 -11.22 36.45 -14.92
C PHE A 520 -11.73 37.63 -15.75
N ARG A 521 -12.24 37.36 -16.96
CA ARG A 521 -13.11 38.29 -17.67
C ARG A 521 -14.52 37.71 -17.63
N ASN A 522 -15.42 38.40 -16.93
CA ASN A 522 -16.86 38.12 -16.76
C ASN A 522 -17.45 37.20 -17.82
N TYR A 523 -18.11 36.09 -17.43
CA TYR A 523 -19.30 35.49 -18.08
C TYR A 523 -19.71 34.19 -17.34
N ARG A 524 -20.33 34.22 -16.13
CA ARG A 524 -21.28 33.21 -15.54
C ARG A 524 -21.50 33.36 -14.01
N PRO A 525 -22.62 32.82 -13.45
CA PRO A 525 -23.23 33.36 -12.23
C PRO A 525 -22.43 33.02 -10.96
N ILE A 526 -22.21 34.03 -10.14
CA ILE A 526 -22.08 33.84 -8.69
C ILE A 526 -23.44 33.34 -8.23
N THR A 527 -23.48 32.20 -7.54
CA THR A 527 -24.72 31.71 -6.91
C THR A 527 -24.53 31.74 -5.41
N GLU A 528 -25.39 32.51 -4.75
CA GLU A 528 -25.51 32.49 -3.29
C GLU A 528 -26.18 31.18 -2.89
N VAL A 529 -25.44 30.35 -2.16
CA VAL A 529 -25.92 29.08 -1.57
C VAL A 529 -26.59 29.37 -0.23
N SER A 530 -26.08 30.36 0.49
CA SER A 530 -26.67 30.93 1.70
C SER A 530 -26.18 32.37 1.85
N GLN A 531 -26.67 33.09 2.87
CA GLN A 531 -26.17 34.43 3.23
C GLN A 531 -24.65 34.48 3.55
N HIS A 532 -23.97 33.33 3.63
CA HIS A 532 -22.55 33.23 3.98
C HIS A 532 -21.72 32.44 2.96
N LEU A 533 -22.34 31.67 2.06
CA LEU A 533 -21.65 30.80 1.09
C LEU A 533 -22.01 31.14 -0.35
N ALA A 534 -21.00 31.20 -1.21
CA ALA A 534 -21.16 31.45 -2.63
C ALA A 534 -20.34 30.47 -3.48
N ILE A 535 -20.86 30.16 -4.67
CA ILE A 535 -20.18 29.34 -5.67
C ILE A 535 -19.74 30.22 -6.84
N MET A 536 -18.47 30.09 -7.21
CA MET A 536 -17.86 30.68 -8.40
C MET A 536 -17.43 29.60 -9.39
N THR A 537 -17.29 29.94 -10.67
CA THR A 537 -16.84 29.00 -11.70
C THR A 537 -15.70 29.56 -12.54
N PHE A 538 -14.70 28.75 -12.89
CA PHE A 538 -13.66 29.14 -13.86
C PHE A 538 -13.39 28.02 -14.87
N ASN A 539 -12.90 28.36 -16.06
CA ASN A 539 -12.51 27.38 -17.07
C ASN A 539 -10.98 27.20 -17.09
N SER A 540 -10.54 25.94 -17.22
CA SER A 540 -9.13 25.59 -17.35
C SER A 540 -8.95 24.38 -18.26
N ASN A 541 -7.95 24.47 -19.14
CA ASN A 541 -7.43 23.37 -19.94
C ASN A 541 -6.43 22.48 -19.16
N LYS A 542 -6.01 22.92 -17.97
CA LYS A 542 -5.22 22.12 -17.03
C LYS A 542 -6.12 21.36 -16.05
N THR A 543 -5.65 20.20 -15.60
CA THR A 543 -6.27 19.38 -14.55
C THR A 543 -5.92 19.93 -13.17
N HIS A 544 -6.95 20.17 -12.35
CA HIS A 544 -6.82 20.58 -10.94
C HIS A 544 -7.37 19.49 -10.04
N LYS A 545 -6.76 19.28 -8.86
CA LYS A 545 -7.32 18.44 -7.80
C LYS A 545 -8.56 19.09 -7.20
N ILE A 546 -9.44 18.27 -6.61
CA ILE A 546 -10.66 18.73 -5.96
C ILE A 546 -10.71 18.23 -4.51
N ALA A 547 -11.24 19.05 -3.61
CA ALA A 547 -11.57 18.64 -2.26
C ALA A 547 -12.89 17.86 -2.24
N GLN A 548 -12.97 16.77 -1.46
CA GLN A 548 -14.22 16.02 -1.27
C GLN A 548 -15.00 16.57 -0.07
N LEU A 549 -16.32 16.68 -0.24
CA LEU A 549 -17.24 17.14 0.79
C LEU A 549 -17.53 16.02 1.79
N SER A 550 -17.71 16.36 3.07
CA SER A 550 -18.10 15.40 4.10
C SER A 550 -19.58 15.04 4.02
N LYS A 551 -19.92 13.74 4.10
CA LYS A 551 -21.31 13.27 4.30
C LYS A 551 -21.84 13.55 5.71
N ALA A 552 -20.95 13.65 6.69
CA ALA A 552 -21.32 13.91 8.07
C ALA A 552 -21.34 15.43 8.32
N ASN A 553 -22.41 15.91 8.96
CA ASN A 553 -22.42 17.22 9.58
C ASN A 553 -21.34 17.27 10.67
N ALA A 554 -20.79 18.45 10.89
CA ALA A 554 -19.80 18.62 11.94
C ALA A 554 -20.40 18.32 13.32
N ALA A 555 -19.62 17.67 14.19
CA ALA A 555 -20.03 17.29 15.53
C ALA A 555 -19.33 18.14 16.60
N LEU A 556 -20.00 18.34 17.74
CA LEU A 556 -19.39 19.00 18.89
C LEU A 556 -18.17 18.18 19.34
N GLU A 557 -17.09 18.87 19.74
CA GLU A 557 -15.81 18.28 20.15
C GLU A 557 -15.01 17.58 19.02
N GLU A 558 -15.48 17.63 17.76
CA GLU A 558 -14.76 17.05 16.62
C GLU A 558 -13.44 17.78 16.36
N LYS A 559 -12.38 17.01 16.12
CA LYS A 559 -11.08 17.54 15.70
C LYS A 559 -11.14 17.96 14.22
N VAL A 560 -10.71 19.18 13.96
CA VAL A 560 -10.71 19.78 12.62
C VAL A 560 -9.36 20.40 12.29
N TYR A 561 -9.13 20.62 11.01
CA TYR A 561 -7.97 21.31 10.47
C TYR A 561 -8.44 22.46 9.58
N MET A 562 -7.96 23.67 9.86
CA MET A 562 -8.14 24.81 8.98
C MET A 562 -6.95 24.91 8.03
N ALA A 563 -7.21 24.87 6.74
CA ALA A 563 -6.22 25.01 5.69
C ALA A 563 -6.05 26.49 5.33
N ALA A 564 -4.93 27.10 5.74
CA ALA A 564 -4.68 28.53 5.57
C ALA A 564 -3.27 28.82 5.04
N ARG A 565 -3.15 29.90 4.26
CA ARG A 565 -1.87 30.42 3.78
C ARG A 565 -1.34 31.49 4.73
N GLN A 566 -0.02 31.57 4.85
CA GLN A 566 0.64 32.61 5.66
C GLN A 566 0.39 34.03 5.09
N SER A 567 0.32 34.15 3.76
CA SER A 567 -0.11 35.36 3.07
C SER A 567 -1.18 35.02 2.03
N PRO A 568 -2.36 35.67 2.05
CA PRO A 568 -3.37 35.48 1.01
C PRO A 568 -2.88 35.86 -0.39
N GLU A 569 -1.93 36.80 -0.47
CA GLU A 569 -1.43 37.37 -1.73
C GLU A 569 -0.49 36.43 -2.50
N ASP A 570 0.11 35.47 -1.80
CA ASP A 570 1.06 34.52 -2.38
C ASP A 570 0.39 33.15 -2.61
N SER A 571 -0.15 32.96 -3.82
CA SER A 571 -0.73 31.67 -4.24
C SER A 571 0.30 30.55 -4.40
N HIS A 572 1.59 30.84 -4.24
CA HIS A 572 2.69 29.87 -4.23
C HIS A 572 3.20 29.58 -2.82
N SER A 573 2.76 30.32 -1.79
CA SER A 573 3.08 29.99 -0.40
C SER A 573 2.50 28.63 -0.01
N ASN A 574 3.14 27.94 0.93
CA ASN A 574 2.62 26.69 1.46
C ASN A 574 1.32 26.95 2.23
N LEU A 575 0.34 26.08 2.00
CA LEU A 575 -0.88 25.95 2.77
C LEU A 575 -0.57 25.11 4.02
N ASN A 576 -0.87 25.67 5.18
CA ASN A 576 -0.68 25.00 6.45
C ASN A 576 -2.01 24.55 7.02
N LEU A 577 -2.04 23.36 7.63
CA LEU A 577 -3.17 22.90 8.43
C LEU A 577 -3.00 23.31 9.89
N ILE A 578 -3.85 24.24 10.32
CA ILE A 578 -3.95 24.72 11.69
C ILE A 578 -4.95 23.82 12.42
N ASP A 579 -4.48 23.13 13.47
CA ASP A 579 -5.31 22.28 14.31
C ASP A 579 -6.37 23.13 15.03
N GLY A 580 -7.60 22.60 15.08
CA GLY A 580 -8.69 23.16 15.85
C GLY A 580 -9.68 22.12 16.33
N LYS A 581 -10.66 22.58 17.10
CA LYS A 581 -11.70 21.73 17.67
C LYS A 581 -13.01 22.48 17.70
N ILE A 582 -14.11 21.82 17.36
CA ILE A 582 -15.43 22.42 17.39
C ILE A 582 -15.90 22.58 18.84
N THR A 583 -16.10 23.83 19.26
CA THR A 583 -16.47 24.20 20.64
C THR A 583 -17.95 24.52 20.82
N ASP A 584 -18.67 24.80 19.73
CA ASP A 584 -20.13 25.02 19.75
C ASP A 584 -20.75 24.75 18.37
N LEU A 585 -22.06 24.47 18.34
CA LEU A 585 -22.86 24.28 17.14
C LEU A 585 -24.17 25.08 17.25
N ASP A 586 -24.31 26.14 16.45
CA ASP A 586 -25.55 26.91 16.33
C ASP A 586 -26.27 26.57 15.01
N PRO A 587 -27.32 25.72 15.04
CA PRO A 587 -28.08 25.37 13.84
C PRO A 587 -29.00 26.53 13.43
N MET A 588 -28.74 27.16 12.28
CA MET A 588 -29.59 28.26 11.80
C MET A 588 -30.90 27.71 11.22
N GLN A 589 -32.03 28.09 11.81
CA GLN A 589 -33.36 27.70 11.31
C GLN A 589 -33.63 28.33 9.95
N GLN A 590 -34.11 27.49 9.01
CA GLN A 590 -34.53 27.75 7.62
C GLN A 590 -33.55 27.58 6.46
N ASN A 591 -32.34 27.03 6.63
CA ASN A 591 -31.60 26.36 5.52
C ASN A 591 -30.33 25.67 6.02
N GLN A 592 -30.46 24.49 6.64
CA GLN A 592 -29.47 23.40 6.79
C GLN A 592 -27.97 23.76 7.00
N THR A 593 -27.67 24.96 7.48
CA THR A 593 -26.32 25.47 7.74
C THR A 593 -26.17 25.63 9.24
N TYR A 594 -25.01 25.26 9.76
CA TYR A 594 -24.65 25.42 11.16
C TYR A 594 -23.43 26.32 11.25
N LYS A 595 -23.47 27.28 12.17
CA LYS A 595 -22.28 27.99 12.60
C LYS A 595 -21.58 27.13 13.64
N PHE A 596 -20.26 27.08 13.55
CA PHE A 596 -19.49 26.38 14.55
C PHE A 596 -18.32 27.25 14.98
N PHE A 597 -18.08 27.26 16.28
CA PHE A 597 -16.90 27.89 16.81
C PHE A 597 -15.77 26.88 16.88
N TYR A 598 -14.54 27.33 16.62
CA TYR A 598 -13.37 26.49 16.83
C TYR A 598 -12.19 27.30 17.38
N ASP A 599 -11.44 26.67 18.28
CA ASP A 599 -10.24 27.27 18.86
C ASP A 599 -9.04 26.90 17.99
N SER A 600 -8.18 27.88 17.66
CA SER A 600 -6.88 27.59 17.04
C SER A 600 -5.87 27.28 18.15
N PHE A 601 -5.28 26.09 18.15
CA PHE A 601 -4.34 25.69 19.22
C PHE A 601 -3.02 26.48 19.24
N ASP A 602 -2.67 27.17 18.15
CA ASP A 602 -1.38 27.86 18.03
C ASP A 602 -1.40 29.32 18.52
N GLY A 603 -2.54 30.04 18.48
CA GLY A 603 -2.64 31.43 18.97
C GLY A 603 -1.73 32.49 18.29
N THR A 604 -0.72 32.07 17.51
CA THR A 604 0.31 32.89 16.86
C THR A 604 -0.05 33.24 15.41
N ILE A 605 -0.90 32.44 14.77
CA ILE A 605 -1.32 32.63 13.38
C ILE A 605 -2.80 33.00 13.37
N LYS A 606 -3.09 34.30 13.23
CA LYS A 606 -4.42 34.76 12.80
C LYS A 606 -4.44 34.77 11.27
N PRO A 607 -5.07 33.80 10.60
CA PRO A 607 -5.19 33.87 9.15
C PRO A 607 -5.92 35.15 8.78
N LYS A 608 -5.34 35.91 7.84
CA LYS A 608 -5.84 37.24 7.44
C LYS A 608 -6.94 37.19 6.38
N ALA A 609 -7.39 36.00 5.98
CA ALA A 609 -8.31 35.81 4.86
C ALA A 609 -9.49 34.93 5.25
N ASP A 610 -10.69 35.44 5.03
CA ASP A 610 -11.92 34.67 5.11
C ASP A 610 -11.97 33.60 3.99
N GLY A 611 -12.76 32.55 4.19
CA GLY A 611 -13.00 31.50 3.20
C GLY A 611 -12.00 30.33 3.22
N ASN A 612 -11.14 30.23 4.24
CA ASN A 612 -10.24 29.08 4.40
C ASN A 612 -11.04 27.78 4.58
N SER A 613 -10.60 26.69 3.96
CA SER A 613 -11.28 25.40 4.08
C SER A 613 -11.09 24.79 5.47
N ILE A 614 -12.17 24.24 6.04
CA ILE A 614 -12.17 23.51 7.31
C ILE A 614 -12.46 22.03 7.03
N ILE A 615 -11.55 21.18 7.51
CA ILE A 615 -11.44 19.77 7.15
C ILE A 615 -11.54 18.91 8.41
N ASN A 616 -12.24 17.78 8.37
CA ASN A 616 -12.30 16.86 9.51
C ASN A 616 -11.06 15.94 9.59
N GLN A 617 -10.97 15.16 10.66
CA GLN A 617 -9.89 14.19 10.89
C GLN A 617 -9.75 13.08 9.82
N TYR A 618 -10.71 12.96 8.91
CA TYR A 618 -10.73 12.00 7.81
C TYR A 618 -10.38 12.63 6.46
N GLY A 619 -9.98 13.91 6.46
CA GLY A 619 -9.60 14.68 5.27
C GLY A 619 -10.76 15.34 4.52
N CYS A 620 -12.02 15.18 4.95
CA CYS A 620 -13.19 15.71 4.23
C CYS A 620 -13.47 17.18 4.54
N LEU A 621 -13.86 17.94 3.53
CA LEU A 621 -14.31 19.33 3.66
C LEU A 621 -15.67 19.40 4.36
N ILE A 622 -15.72 20.03 5.53
CA ILE A 622 -16.94 20.19 6.35
C ILE A 622 -17.45 21.63 6.39
N GLY A 623 -16.61 22.62 6.08
CA GLY A 623 -16.93 24.03 6.25
C GLY A 623 -15.89 24.97 5.66
N ILE A 624 -16.17 26.27 5.74
CA ILE A 624 -15.17 27.33 5.52
C ILE A 624 -15.16 28.29 6.70
N ASP A 625 -14.02 28.94 6.90
CA ASP A 625 -13.81 30.00 7.89
C ASP A 625 -14.50 31.30 7.46
N LEU A 626 -15.24 31.93 8.37
CA LEU A 626 -15.87 33.24 8.20
C LEU A 626 -15.11 34.36 8.93
N GLY A 627 -13.96 34.04 9.55
CA GLY A 627 -13.13 34.98 10.28
C GLY A 627 -13.48 35.09 11.77
N SER A 628 -12.85 36.03 12.47
CA SER A 628 -12.93 36.13 13.94
C SER A 628 -14.20 36.88 14.39
N PRO A 629 -15.08 36.26 15.21
CA PRO A 629 -16.10 36.97 15.97
C PRO A 629 -15.45 37.80 17.08
N ASN A 630 -16.18 38.78 17.62
CA ASN A 630 -15.70 39.76 18.64
C ASN A 630 -15.20 39.16 19.98
N LEU A 631 -15.00 37.84 20.09
CA LEU A 631 -14.54 37.13 21.28
C LEU A 631 -13.05 36.71 21.13
N PRO A 632 -12.22 36.90 22.16
CA PRO A 632 -10.81 36.50 22.11
C PRO A 632 -10.67 34.98 22.03
N ASN A 633 -9.81 34.52 21.10
CA ASN A 633 -9.40 33.11 20.90
C ASN A 633 -10.41 32.14 20.26
N GLN A 634 -11.54 32.64 19.75
CA GLN A 634 -12.53 31.82 19.07
C GLN A 634 -12.65 32.25 17.60
N ASN A 635 -12.65 31.29 16.66
CA ASN A 635 -12.91 31.54 15.24
C ASN A 635 -14.32 31.07 14.87
N LEU A 636 -14.92 31.67 13.84
CA LEU A 636 -16.26 31.32 13.37
C LEU A 636 -16.19 30.61 12.01
N GLY A 637 -16.58 29.35 11.99
CA GLY A 637 -16.77 28.59 10.75
C GLY A 637 -18.25 28.50 10.36
N ILE A 638 -18.50 28.23 9.08
CA ILE A 638 -19.81 27.80 8.61
C ILE A 638 -19.76 26.46 7.90
N GLY A 639 -20.70 25.59 8.26
CA GLY A 639 -20.90 24.29 7.64
C GLY A 639 -21.43 24.38 6.21
N ILE A 640 -21.05 23.42 5.37
CA ILE A 640 -21.55 23.30 4.00
C ILE A 640 -22.90 22.59 4.03
N PRO A 641 -24.00 23.21 3.57
CA PRO A 641 -25.31 22.57 3.59
C PRO A 641 -25.39 21.43 2.56
N GLU A 642 -26.20 20.42 2.87
CA GLU A 642 -26.36 19.19 2.07
C GLU A 642 -26.87 19.48 0.63
N ASN A 643 -27.62 20.57 0.46
CA ASN A 643 -28.16 21.02 -0.83
C ASN A 643 -27.16 21.80 -1.71
N THR A 644 -25.91 22.02 -1.28
CA THR A 644 -24.90 22.79 -2.05
C THR A 644 -24.67 22.21 -3.45
N LEU A 645 -24.75 20.88 -3.61
CA LEU A 645 -24.67 20.22 -4.93
C LEU A 645 -25.90 20.48 -5.82
N LEU A 646 -27.08 20.71 -5.24
CA LEU A 646 -28.28 21.04 -6.01
C LEU A 646 -28.12 22.42 -6.68
N GLU A 647 -27.45 23.36 -6.01
CA GLU A 647 -27.13 24.67 -6.59
C GLU A 647 -26.14 24.56 -7.76
N VAL A 648 -25.11 23.70 -7.64
CA VAL A 648 -24.20 23.39 -8.77
C VAL A 648 -24.95 22.83 -9.97
N LYS A 649 -25.96 21.99 -9.75
CA LYS A 649 -26.81 21.44 -10.82
C LYS A 649 -27.65 22.53 -11.50
N LYS A 650 -28.23 23.46 -10.74
CA LYS A 650 -29.04 24.59 -11.26
C LYS A 650 -28.23 25.55 -12.13
N LEU A 651 -26.93 25.69 -11.86
CA LEU A 651 -26.01 26.54 -12.62
C LEU A 651 -25.70 26.05 -14.03
N LYS A 652 -26.07 24.81 -14.39
CA LYS A 652 -25.87 24.28 -15.75
C LYS A 652 -27.02 24.69 -16.67
N ASN A 653 -26.67 25.14 -17.87
CA ASN A 653 -27.58 25.72 -18.87
C ASN A 653 -28.75 24.77 -19.20
N PRO A 654 -30.02 25.13 -18.95
CA PRO A 654 -31.17 24.20 -19.07
C PRO A 654 -31.55 23.82 -20.52
N GLN A 655 -30.92 24.41 -21.54
CA GLN A 655 -31.22 24.18 -22.96
C GLN A 655 -30.37 23.09 -23.64
N ASP A 656 -29.42 22.48 -22.94
CA ASP A 656 -28.62 21.38 -23.52
C ASP A 656 -29.35 20.04 -23.34
N THR A 657 -30.14 19.64 -24.34
CA THR A 657 -30.98 18.42 -24.30
C THR A 657 -30.19 17.11 -24.39
N SER A 658 -28.85 17.17 -24.46
CA SER A 658 -27.96 16.00 -24.29
C SER A 658 -27.90 15.47 -22.84
N ILE A 659 -28.62 16.14 -21.92
CA ILE A 659 -28.61 15.94 -20.47
C ILE A 659 -29.48 14.78 -19.96
N ASN A 660 -30.26 14.09 -20.81
CA ASN A 660 -31.02 12.90 -20.36
C ASN A 660 -30.14 11.68 -20.01
N ASN A 661 -28.80 11.75 -20.18
CA ASN A 661 -27.89 10.63 -19.94
C ASN A 661 -26.70 10.93 -19.00
N ILE A 662 -26.69 12.04 -18.26
CA ILE A 662 -25.69 12.26 -17.21
C ILE A 662 -26.27 11.75 -15.89
N LYS A 663 -25.95 10.50 -15.56
CA LYS A 663 -26.30 9.85 -14.28
C LYS A 663 -25.88 10.74 -13.11
N GLU A 664 -26.76 10.83 -12.10
CA GLU A 664 -26.51 11.41 -10.77
C GLU A 664 -25.18 10.94 -10.14
N SER A 665 -24.62 9.81 -10.61
CA SER A 665 -23.40 9.19 -10.13
C SER A 665 -22.15 10.09 -10.17
N LYS A 666 -21.97 11.02 -11.12
CA LYS A 666 -20.73 11.82 -11.16
C LYS A 666 -20.65 12.93 -10.10
N PHE A 667 -21.76 13.34 -9.50
CA PHE A 667 -21.79 14.31 -8.39
C PHE A 667 -22.08 13.66 -7.04
N ALA A 668 -22.75 12.50 -7.01
CA ALA A 668 -22.97 11.72 -5.78
C ALA A 668 -21.66 11.19 -5.16
N ASP A 669 -20.60 11.09 -5.95
CA ASP A 669 -19.24 10.71 -5.51
C ASP A 669 -18.47 11.86 -4.79
N LEU A 670 -19.04 13.07 -4.71
CA LEU A 670 -18.39 14.24 -4.06
C LEU A 670 -18.59 14.30 -2.56
N TYR A 671 -19.65 13.68 -2.03
CA TYR A 671 -19.81 13.52 -0.60
C TYR A 671 -19.21 12.17 -0.18
N THR A 672 -18.26 12.16 0.76
CA THR A 672 -17.62 10.95 1.27
C THR A 672 -17.63 10.92 2.80
N GLU A 673 -17.63 9.73 3.41
CA GLU A 673 -17.49 9.60 4.88
C GLU A 673 -16.01 9.62 5.33
N SER A 674 -15.06 9.52 4.38
CA SER A 674 -13.64 9.81 4.53
C SER A 674 -13.04 10.11 3.16
N CYS A 675 -12.05 11.01 3.11
CA CYS A 675 -11.51 11.51 1.84
C CYS A 675 -10.70 10.44 1.13
N GLN A 676 -10.92 10.28 -0.17
CA GLN A 676 -10.09 9.46 -1.03
C GLN A 676 -9.22 10.37 -1.89
N TYR A 677 -8.02 10.67 -1.43
CA TYR A 677 -7.05 11.39 -2.26
C TYR A 677 -6.49 10.41 -3.30
N GLU A 678 -7.00 10.48 -4.53
CA GLU A 678 -6.35 9.94 -5.73
C GLU A 678 -5.64 11.07 -6.47
#